data_AF-A0A2E1HGQ3-F1
#
_entry.id   AF-A0A2E1HGQ3-F1
#
_cell.length_a   1.000
_cell.length_b   1.000
_cell.length_c   1.000
_cell.angle_alpha   90.00
_cell.angle_beta   90.00
_cell.angle_gamma   90.00
#
_symmetry.space_group_name_H-M   'P 1'
#
loop_
_entity.id
_entity.type
_entity.pdbx_description
1 polymer ?
#
loop_
_entity_poly.entity_id
_entity_poly.type
_entity_poly.pdbx_seq_one_letter_code
_entity_poly.pdbx_strand_id
1 'polypeptide(L)'
;MIQGLEAERPPVSTCQTRRPSLAVYGTFDVLNYGDLLFPLLLRDRLGLAEEQMRAFSPVGGTLAWDDAVTALPIDSAADFAADLHVIAGGNILHDRVTSLSDYANGRFGQRGAYAALWLGAGLIAAGQDRPLAFNAPGVPYPMEPGPAQILRDRILAASPCVTLRDDASREFWGVGTRPGIDTLPDTALDLAALWPAGTLRAPAEAAFARHGLSVPERWLALHVNDRYLDGDVALQARQIEALARRMDALPVLIAIGPCHGDHRLAVALRSELTIPALVLVQPRGLREIAGLIAHATGYVGSSMHGLITALAYGRPAIAVARPRMIKFAGFLAHLGMPERLVRSWAEAVEAGALLDPLPAEGLQAIGEARSRIDAHWAKLRGLFGALLPASCQLAMQELRLWMERQPAPPRDWRAFTSVLSAPASQGAAPADKPFHCSICGGTTLRPDRRLADSLRGHGQRCASCNSTARHRAMHQVTDQLRKEPTLRASGLQYGRHRVAAGGWFADFALIHPAHADGRLTPPPENRRFAMVICLDVLEDVRDPGAALAALAAATAEEGVLLLSFRTVPGRGETLDWGFARGDEPGCRRAFGEDVVETLKRHLPDAHLTVLRPTDPHAGSETMLCLVTWSAARHAWIVAQGLPGGAKSAAP
;
A
#
# COMPACT_ATOMS: atom_id res chain seq x y z
N MET A 1 -31.40 -63.61 -41.91
CA MET A 1 -32.16 -62.35 -41.95
C MET A 1 -32.09 -61.74 -40.57
N ILE A 2 -31.25 -60.73 -40.43
CA ILE A 2 -30.99 -59.98 -39.19
C ILE A 2 -31.81 -58.69 -39.31
N GLN A 3 -32.74 -58.42 -38.41
CA GLN A 3 -33.16 -57.05 -38.09
C GLN A 3 -33.49 -56.98 -36.60
N GLY A 4 -32.74 -56.11 -35.92
CA GLY A 4 -32.69 -55.96 -34.47
C GLY A 4 -33.51 -54.79 -33.96
N LEU A 5 -33.60 -54.78 -32.64
CA LEU A 5 -34.20 -53.77 -31.79
C LEU A 5 -33.61 -52.37 -32.03
N GLU A 6 -34.44 -51.41 -32.40
CA GLU A 6 -34.17 -49.98 -32.19
C GLU A 6 -34.98 -49.50 -30.98
N ALA A 7 -34.25 -49.21 -29.90
CA ALA A 7 -34.77 -48.52 -28.74
C ALA A 7 -35.01 -47.04 -29.08
N GLU A 8 -36.18 -46.54 -28.70
CA GLU A 8 -36.55 -45.12 -28.79
C GLU A 8 -35.52 -44.24 -28.07
N ARG A 9 -34.86 -43.35 -28.83
CA ARG A 9 -34.08 -42.26 -28.26
C ARG A 9 -35.04 -41.20 -27.70
N PRO A 10 -34.87 -40.71 -26.46
CA PRO A 10 -35.64 -39.57 -25.98
C PRO A 10 -35.27 -38.33 -26.82
N PRO A 11 -36.20 -37.37 -26.98
CA PRO A 11 -35.94 -36.17 -27.76
C PRO A 11 -34.78 -35.40 -27.13
N VAL A 12 -33.85 -34.98 -27.99
CA VAL A 12 -32.74 -34.10 -27.64
C VAL A 12 -33.31 -32.86 -26.96
N SER A 13 -33.04 -32.73 -25.66
CA SER A 13 -33.34 -31.54 -24.88
C SER A 13 -32.86 -30.31 -25.64
N THR A 14 -33.79 -29.45 -26.04
CA THR A 14 -33.51 -28.11 -26.55
C THR A 14 -32.52 -27.44 -25.62
N CYS A 15 -31.36 -27.05 -26.16
CA CYS A 15 -30.31 -26.33 -25.46
C CYS A 15 -30.90 -25.03 -24.90
N GLN A 16 -31.33 -25.04 -23.64
CA GLN A 16 -31.59 -23.82 -22.91
C GLN A 16 -30.23 -23.12 -22.81
N THR A 17 -30.05 -22.04 -23.58
CA THR A 17 -28.86 -21.19 -23.49
C THR A 17 -28.70 -20.77 -22.03
N ARG A 18 -27.73 -21.36 -21.34
CA ARG A 18 -27.40 -21.03 -19.95
C ARG A 18 -27.17 -19.54 -19.88
N ARG A 19 -27.90 -18.86 -18.97
CA ARG A 19 -27.76 -17.42 -18.77
C ARG A 19 -26.33 -17.09 -18.34
N PRO A 20 -25.70 -16.01 -18.86
CA PRO A 20 -24.30 -15.68 -18.56
C PRO A 20 -24.09 -15.48 -17.07
N SER A 21 -22.97 -15.96 -16.55
CA SER A 21 -22.63 -15.88 -15.12
C SER A 21 -21.25 -15.24 -14.88
N LEU A 22 -21.14 -14.39 -13.86
CA LEU A 22 -19.96 -13.57 -13.58
C LEU A 22 -19.45 -13.75 -12.15
N ALA A 23 -18.16 -14.02 -12.01
CA ALA A 23 -17.44 -13.92 -10.75
C ALA A 23 -16.61 -12.63 -10.72
N VAL A 24 -16.85 -11.76 -9.74
CA VAL A 24 -16.14 -10.48 -9.58
C VAL A 24 -15.29 -10.54 -8.32
N TYR A 25 -14.03 -10.11 -8.42
CA TYR A 25 -13.08 -10.16 -7.31
C TYR A 25 -12.63 -8.75 -6.91
N GLY A 26 -12.70 -8.44 -5.62
CA GLY A 26 -12.31 -7.12 -5.11
C GLY A 26 -12.57 -6.96 -3.61
N THR A 27 -12.32 -5.75 -3.11
CA THR A 27 -12.45 -5.40 -1.68
C THR A 27 -13.87 -4.92 -1.36
N PHE A 28 -14.82 -5.85 -1.32
CA PHE A 28 -16.26 -5.56 -1.16
C PHE A 28 -16.81 -5.90 0.24
N ASP A 29 -15.93 -6.24 1.17
CA ASP A 29 -16.20 -6.64 2.54
C ASP A 29 -15.67 -5.63 3.57
N VAL A 30 -15.38 -4.41 3.12
CA VAL A 30 -15.02 -3.27 3.99
C VAL A 30 -15.82 -2.02 3.60
N LEU A 31 -16.08 -1.14 4.56
CA LEU A 31 -16.79 0.13 4.33
C LEU A 31 -15.89 1.14 3.60
N ASN A 32 -15.77 0.97 2.29
CA ASN A 32 -15.11 1.87 1.35
C ASN A 32 -16.04 2.13 0.16
N TYR A 33 -16.58 3.35 0.08
CA TYR A 33 -17.52 3.74 -0.97
C TYR A 33 -17.04 3.41 -2.37
N GLY A 34 -15.78 3.69 -2.68
CA GLY A 34 -15.25 3.49 -4.02
C GLY A 34 -15.23 2.04 -4.47
N ASP A 35 -14.63 1.18 -3.63
CA ASP A 35 -14.49 -0.25 -3.96
C ASP A 35 -15.85 -0.94 -4.10
N LEU A 36 -16.86 -0.48 -3.34
CA LEU A 36 -18.22 -1.01 -3.38
C LEU A 36 -19.05 -0.59 -4.60
N LEU A 37 -18.59 0.38 -5.40
CA LEU A 37 -19.25 0.76 -6.67
C LEU A 37 -19.03 -0.28 -7.78
N PHE A 38 -17.87 -0.92 -7.82
CA PHE A 38 -17.48 -1.79 -8.92
C PHE A 38 -18.42 -2.98 -9.18
N PRO A 39 -18.90 -3.74 -8.18
CA PRO A 39 -19.83 -4.84 -8.45
C PRO A 39 -21.17 -4.31 -9.01
N LEU A 40 -21.64 -3.14 -8.57
CA LEU A 40 -22.87 -2.53 -9.10
C LEU A 40 -22.70 -2.09 -10.55
N LEU A 41 -21.58 -1.43 -10.87
CA LEU A 41 -21.23 -1.00 -12.23
C LEU A 41 -21.10 -2.18 -13.18
N LEU A 42 -20.38 -3.24 -12.77
CA LEU A 42 -20.20 -4.44 -13.58
C LEU A 42 -21.55 -5.14 -13.82
N ARG A 43 -22.39 -5.27 -12.80
CA ARG A 43 -23.73 -5.88 -12.95
C ARG A 43 -24.58 -5.12 -13.98
N ASP A 44 -24.67 -3.80 -13.82
CA ASP A 44 -25.47 -2.94 -14.69
C ASP A 44 -24.94 -2.90 -16.12
N ARG A 45 -23.63 -2.62 -16.30
CA ARG A 45 -23.02 -2.44 -17.62
C ARG A 45 -22.86 -3.73 -18.41
N LEU A 46 -22.82 -4.87 -17.73
CA LEU A 46 -22.83 -6.18 -18.37
C LEU A 46 -24.25 -6.75 -18.55
N GLY A 47 -25.29 -6.05 -18.07
CA GLY A 47 -26.69 -6.45 -18.25
C GLY A 47 -27.04 -7.73 -17.50
N LEU A 48 -26.49 -7.91 -16.29
CA LEU A 48 -26.66 -9.12 -15.50
C LEU A 48 -27.74 -8.93 -14.43
N ALA A 49 -28.60 -9.93 -14.25
CA ALA A 49 -29.44 -10.03 -13.07
C ALA A 49 -28.59 -10.34 -11.82
N GLU A 50 -29.15 -10.10 -10.63
CA GLU A 50 -28.43 -10.26 -9.37
C GLU A 50 -27.95 -11.71 -9.15
N GLU A 51 -28.79 -12.68 -9.49
CA GLU A 51 -28.48 -14.10 -9.36
C GLU A 51 -27.35 -14.56 -10.31
N GLN A 52 -27.05 -13.79 -11.36
CA GLN A 52 -26.04 -14.11 -12.36
C GLN A 52 -24.63 -13.66 -11.96
N MET A 53 -24.51 -12.80 -10.95
CA MET A 53 -23.22 -12.30 -10.48
C MET A 53 -22.95 -12.76 -9.04
N ARG A 54 -21.70 -13.13 -8.76
CA ARG A 54 -21.20 -13.28 -7.39
C ARG A 54 -19.97 -12.40 -7.20
N ALA A 55 -19.99 -11.61 -6.14
CA ALA A 55 -18.86 -10.79 -5.71
C ALA A 55 -18.06 -11.57 -4.66
N PHE A 56 -16.74 -11.56 -4.77
CA PHE A 56 -15.82 -12.29 -3.90
C PHE A 56 -14.79 -11.34 -3.30
N SER A 57 -14.56 -11.49 -2.00
CA SER A 57 -13.62 -10.68 -1.21
C SER A 57 -12.82 -11.53 -0.24
N PRO A 58 -11.73 -11.02 0.36
CA PRO A 58 -10.84 -11.85 1.18
C PRO A 58 -11.53 -12.55 2.35
N VAL A 59 -12.52 -11.92 2.98
CA VAL A 59 -13.33 -12.46 4.07
C VAL A 59 -14.78 -12.65 3.65
N GLY A 60 -15.35 -11.70 2.90
CA GLY A 60 -16.77 -11.69 2.55
C GLY A 60 -17.67 -11.27 3.73
N GLY A 61 -18.98 -11.23 3.48
CA GLY A 61 -20.00 -10.85 4.45
C GLY A 61 -20.94 -9.77 3.94
N THR A 62 -21.90 -9.42 4.79
CA THR A 62 -22.86 -8.33 4.56
C THR A 62 -22.39 -7.08 5.28
N LEU A 63 -22.39 -5.95 4.59
CA LEU A 63 -22.03 -4.65 5.14
C LEU A 63 -23.26 -3.89 5.66
N ALA A 64 -23.01 -2.87 6.47
CA ALA A 64 -24.06 -2.00 7.03
C ALA A 64 -24.66 -0.99 6.03
N TRP A 65 -24.36 -1.11 4.73
CA TRP A 65 -24.84 -0.21 3.68
C TRP A 65 -25.87 -0.93 2.81
N ASP A 66 -27.09 -0.41 2.79
CA ASP A 66 -28.30 -1.09 2.31
C ASP A 66 -28.22 -1.51 0.83
N ASP A 67 -27.45 -0.78 0.02
CA ASP A 67 -27.31 -0.96 -1.42
C ASP A 67 -25.94 -1.55 -1.83
N ALA A 68 -25.12 -1.96 -0.87
CA ALA A 68 -23.88 -2.67 -1.12
C ALA A 68 -24.16 -4.14 -1.50
N VAL A 69 -23.42 -4.65 -2.49
CA VAL A 69 -23.51 -6.06 -2.87
C VAL A 69 -22.88 -6.93 -1.78
N THR A 70 -23.59 -7.94 -1.30
CA THR A 70 -23.03 -8.92 -0.35
C THR A 70 -21.93 -9.71 -1.03
N ALA A 71 -20.75 -9.75 -0.40
CA ALA A 71 -19.59 -10.45 -0.91
C ALA A 71 -19.49 -11.85 -0.29
N LEU A 72 -19.09 -12.84 -1.07
CA LEU A 72 -18.74 -14.16 -0.58
C LEU A 72 -17.24 -14.23 -0.26
N PRO A 73 -16.82 -15.09 0.68
CA PRO A 73 -15.41 -15.37 0.91
C PRO A 73 -14.75 -15.91 -0.37
N ILE A 74 -13.59 -15.38 -0.75
CA ILE A 74 -12.90 -15.77 -2.00
C ILE A 74 -12.51 -17.25 -2.06
N ASP A 75 -12.36 -17.90 -0.92
CA ASP A 75 -12.05 -19.33 -0.87
C ASP A 75 -13.22 -20.23 -1.30
N SER A 76 -14.45 -19.70 -1.31
CA SER A 76 -15.65 -20.34 -1.88
C SER A 76 -15.82 -20.08 -3.39
N ALA A 77 -14.99 -19.23 -4.00
CA ALA A 77 -15.19 -18.81 -5.39
C ALA A 77 -15.04 -19.95 -6.40
N ALA A 78 -14.29 -21.01 -6.06
CA ALA A 78 -14.15 -22.18 -6.91
C ALA A 78 -15.47 -22.99 -7.04
N ASP A 79 -16.38 -22.86 -6.07
CA ASP A 79 -17.66 -23.58 -6.05
C ASP A 79 -18.71 -22.92 -6.96
N PHE A 80 -18.47 -21.67 -7.36
CA PHE A 80 -19.31 -20.94 -8.29
C PHE A 80 -18.77 -21.06 -9.72
N ALA A 81 -19.47 -21.82 -10.56
CA ALA A 81 -19.13 -21.93 -11.98
C ALA A 81 -19.55 -20.67 -12.74
N ALA A 82 -18.58 -19.80 -13.05
CA ALA A 82 -18.80 -18.58 -13.83
C ALA A 82 -18.46 -18.79 -15.31
N ASP A 83 -19.04 -17.97 -16.19
CA ASP A 83 -18.65 -17.91 -17.60
C ASP A 83 -17.53 -16.90 -17.83
N LEU A 84 -17.40 -15.91 -16.94
CA LEU A 84 -16.37 -14.87 -16.95
C LEU A 84 -15.95 -14.51 -15.52
N HIS A 85 -14.64 -14.35 -15.33
CA HIS A 85 -14.03 -13.84 -14.11
C HIS A 85 -13.52 -12.43 -14.34
N VAL A 86 -13.80 -11.51 -13.43
CA VAL A 86 -13.35 -10.11 -13.52
C VAL A 86 -12.65 -9.69 -12.23
N ILE A 87 -11.40 -9.26 -12.34
CA ILE A 87 -10.73 -8.48 -11.30
C ILE A 87 -11.29 -7.06 -11.40
N ALA A 88 -11.98 -6.63 -10.35
CA ALA A 88 -12.59 -5.30 -10.29
C ALA A 88 -11.54 -4.18 -10.19
N GLY A 89 -12.00 -2.93 -10.11
CA GLY A 89 -11.12 -1.79 -9.90
C GLY A 89 -10.51 -1.71 -8.49
N GLY A 90 -9.97 -0.55 -8.15
CA GLY A 90 -9.30 -0.32 -6.86
C GLY A 90 -7.82 -0.69 -6.86
N ASN A 91 -7.12 -0.37 -5.77
CA ASN A 91 -5.67 -0.62 -5.62
C ASN A 91 -5.39 -2.06 -5.14
N ILE A 92 -5.77 -3.06 -5.93
CA ILE A 92 -5.82 -4.45 -5.47
C ILE A 92 -4.71 -5.37 -6.04
N LEU A 93 -3.94 -4.90 -7.03
CA LEU A 93 -2.88 -5.70 -7.65
C LEU A 93 -1.56 -5.63 -6.87
N HIS A 94 -1.50 -6.32 -5.72
CA HIS A 94 -0.25 -6.53 -4.98
C HIS A 94 -0.31 -7.79 -4.09
N ASP A 95 0.84 -8.20 -3.58
CA ASP A 95 1.04 -9.31 -2.64
C ASP A 95 1.66 -8.86 -1.30
N ARG A 96 1.72 -7.54 -1.08
CA ARG A 96 2.18 -6.93 0.17
C ARG A 96 1.18 -7.10 1.31
N VAL A 97 1.69 -7.08 2.54
CA VAL A 97 0.88 -7.06 3.77
C VAL A 97 -0.01 -5.82 3.78
N THR A 98 -1.32 -6.02 3.97
CA THR A 98 -2.26 -4.92 4.15
C THR A 98 -2.28 -4.39 5.58
N SER A 99 -2.56 -3.09 5.72
CA SER A 99 -2.83 -2.45 7.02
C SER A 99 -4.27 -2.65 7.51
N LEU A 100 -5.16 -3.23 6.70
CA LEU A 100 -6.53 -3.52 7.10
C LEU A 100 -6.54 -4.63 8.16
N SER A 101 -7.00 -4.31 9.37
CA SER A 101 -7.15 -5.27 10.46
C SER A 101 -8.24 -6.29 10.19
N ASP A 102 -9.23 -5.94 9.35
CA ASP A 102 -10.35 -6.82 8.98
C ASP A 102 -9.87 -8.13 8.35
N TYR A 103 -8.72 -8.10 7.66
CA TYR A 103 -8.14 -9.27 7.02
C TYR A 103 -7.16 -10.05 7.90
N ALA A 104 -6.88 -9.58 9.13
CA ALA A 104 -5.89 -10.21 10.01
C ALA A 104 -6.27 -11.63 10.41
N ASN A 105 -7.56 -11.87 10.65
CA ASN A 105 -8.09 -13.18 11.05
C ASN A 105 -8.70 -13.96 9.87
N GLY A 106 -8.64 -13.40 8.65
CA GLY A 106 -9.11 -14.08 7.45
C GLY A 106 -8.20 -15.25 7.06
N ARG A 107 -8.72 -16.18 6.25
CA ARG A 107 -8.00 -17.40 5.82
C ARG A 107 -6.60 -17.13 5.24
N PHE A 108 -6.45 -16.01 4.54
CA PHE A 108 -5.21 -15.63 3.88
C PHE A 108 -4.34 -14.67 4.71
N GLY A 109 -4.84 -14.21 5.86
CA GLY A 109 -4.24 -13.17 6.67
C GLY A 109 -3.98 -11.87 5.91
N GLN A 110 -3.28 -10.93 6.55
CA GLN A 110 -2.98 -9.63 5.94
C GLN A 110 -2.04 -9.73 4.71
N ARG A 111 -1.24 -10.78 4.60
CA ARG A 111 -0.29 -10.96 3.50
C ARG A 111 -0.94 -11.53 2.24
N GLY A 112 -1.82 -12.52 2.39
CA GLY A 112 -2.41 -13.21 1.26
C GLY A 112 -3.71 -12.61 0.75
N ALA A 113 -4.38 -11.74 1.53
CA ALA A 113 -5.70 -11.19 1.21
C ALA A 113 -5.76 -10.55 -0.18
N TYR A 114 -4.86 -9.61 -0.48
CA TYR A 114 -4.86 -8.92 -1.78
C TYR A 114 -4.38 -9.81 -2.92
N ALA A 115 -3.34 -10.61 -2.68
CA ALA A 115 -2.85 -11.56 -3.68
C ALA A 115 -3.97 -12.52 -4.14
N ALA A 116 -4.81 -12.98 -3.21
CA ALA A 116 -5.92 -13.89 -3.52
C ALA A 116 -6.89 -13.27 -4.54
N LEU A 117 -7.16 -11.95 -4.44
CA LEU A 117 -8.12 -11.25 -5.30
C LEU A 117 -7.75 -11.24 -6.78
N TRP A 118 -6.49 -11.46 -7.15
CA TRP A 118 -6.05 -11.42 -8.55
C TRP A 118 -5.23 -12.64 -8.97
N LEU A 119 -4.24 -13.07 -8.18
CA LEU A 119 -3.52 -14.32 -8.44
C LEU A 119 -4.41 -15.53 -8.16
N GLY A 120 -5.12 -15.52 -7.03
CA GLY A 120 -6.09 -16.57 -6.69
C GLY A 120 -7.25 -16.62 -7.68
N ALA A 121 -7.79 -15.45 -8.04
CA ALA A 121 -8.83 -15.33 -9.07
C ALA A 121 -8.38 -15.94 -10.43
N GLY A 122 -7.15 -15.68 -10.86
CA GLY A 122 -6.62 -16.27 -12.10
C GLY A 122 -6.44 -17.78 -12.04
N LEU A 123 -6.07 -18.34 -10.88
CA LEU A 123 -6.02 -19.78 -10.68
C LEU A 123 -7.42 -20.42 -10.70
N ILE A 124 -8.42 -19.76 -10.10
CA ILE A 124 -9.82 -20.22 -10.14
C ILE A 124 -10.33 -20.23 -11.58
N ALA A 125 -10.14 -19.11 -12.30
CA ALA A 125 -10.56 -18.98 -13.70
C ALA A 125 -9.93 -20.07 -14.58
N ALA A 126 -8.62 -20.30 -14.44
CA ALA A 126 -7.91 -21.36 -15.15
C ALA A 126 -8.41 -22.76 -14.77
N GLY A 127 -8.69 -23.00 -13.49
CA GLY A 127 -9.24 -24.25 -12.99
C GLY A 127 -10.66 -24.55 -13.50
N GLN A 128 -11.41 -23.53 -13.92
CA GLN A 128 -12.73 -23.64 -14.54
C GLN A 128 -12.69 -23.62 -16.08
N ASP A 129 -11.53 -23.38 -16.68
CA ASP A 129 -11.35 -23.14 -18.13
C ASP A 129 -12.09 -21.90 -18.65
N ARG A 130 -12.05 -20.81 -17.88
CA ARG A 130 -12.85 -19.60 -18.15
C ARG A 130 -11.99 -18.35 -18.25
N PRO A 131 -12.41 -17.35 -19.05
CA PRO A 131 -11.67 -16.10 -19.20
C PRO A 131 -11.56 -15.33 -17.89
N LEU A 132 -10.40 -14.71 -17.67
CA LEU A 132 -10.17 -13.68 -16.65
C LEU A 132 -9.94 -12.33 -17.33
N ALA A 133 -10.64 -11.29 -16.89
CA ALA A 133 -10.45 -9.92 -17.35
C ALA A 133 -10.13 -8.95 -16.20
N PHE A 134 -9.44 -7.85 -16.52
CA PHE A 134 -9.07 -6.81 -15.56
C PHE A 134 -9.86 -5.53 -15.88
N ASN A 135 -10.67 -5.09 -14.93
CA ASN A 135 -11.50 -3.89 -15.03
C ASN A 135 -10.77 -2.67 -14.44
N ALA A 136 -9.67 -2.28 -15.09
CA ALA A 136 -8.83 -1.15 -14.69
C ALA A 136 -8.40 -1.10 -13.19
N PRO A 137 -8.00 -2.22 -12.54
CA PRO A 137 -7.39 -2.14 -11.23
C PRO A 137 -6.07 -1.35 -11.25
N GLY A 138 -5.73 -0.78 -10.10
CA GLY A 138 -4.47 -0.11 -9.84
C GLY A 138 -3.44 -1.02 -9.20
N VAL A 139 -2.18 -0.76 -9.50
CA VAL A 139 -1.00 -1.40 -8.90
C VAL A 139 -0.38 -0.38 -7.94
N PRO A 140 -0.55 -0.51 -6.62
CA PRO A 140 -0.15 0.54 -5.67
C PRO A 140 1.36 0.58 -5.38
N TYR A 141 2.10 -0.47 -5.71
CA TYR A 141 3.53 -0.60 -5.41
C TYR A 141 4.27 -1.30 -6.54
N PRO A 142 5.57 -1.00 -6.74
CA PRO A 142 6.42 -1.81 -7.59
C PRO A 142 6.35 -3.28 -7.20
N MET A 143 6.20 -4.11 -8.23
CA MET A 143 6.12 -5.54 -8.11
C MET A 143 7.52 -6.14 -8.08
N GLU A 144 7.82 -6.85 -7.01
CA GLU A 144 9.14 -7.44 -6.80
C GLU A 144 9.33 -8.73 -7.63
N PRO A 145 10.56 -9.03 -8.09
CA PRO A 145 10.85 -10.29 -8.74
C PRO A 145 10.61 -11.49 -7.82
N GLY A 146 9.97 -12.54 -8.32
CA GLY A 146 9.72 -13.75 -7.53
C GLY A 146 8.60 -14.65 -8.06
N PRO A 147 8.13 -15.62 -7.27
CA PRO A 147 7.13 -16.59 -7.72
C PRO A 147 5.77 -15.95 -8.01
N ALA A 148 5.39 -14.89 -7.27
CA ALA A 148 4.21 -14.08 -7.59
C ALA A 148 4.32 -13.42 -8.98
N GLN A 149 5.53 -13.02 -9.40
CA GLN A 149 5.82 -12.51 -10.75
C GLN A 149 5.65 -13.57 -11.82
N ILE A 150 6.20 -14.76 -11.60
CA ILE A 150 6.07 -15.89 -12.52
C ILE A 150 4.58 -16.26 -12.69
N LEU A 151 3.82 -16.32 -11.60
CA LEU A 151 2.40 -16.64 -11.67
C LEU A 151 1.59 -15.53 -12.35
N ARG A 152 1.88 -14.25 -12.04
CA ARG A 152 1.30 -13.11 -12.76
C ARG A 152 1.51 -13.26 -14.26
N ASP A 153 2.73 -13.52 -14.72
CA ASP A 153 3.04 -13.53 -16.16
C ASP A 153 2.26 -14.60 -16.91
N ARG A 154 2.04 -15.75 -16.27
CA ARG A 154 1.17 -16.81 -16.79
C ARG A 154 -0.29 -16.38 -16.84
N ILE A 155 -0.79 -15.78 -15.76
CA ILE A 155 -2.18 -15.27 -15.70
C ILE A 155 -2.39 -14.19 -16.76
N LEU A 156 -1.43 -13.27 -16.93
CA LEU A 156 -1.47 -12.22 -17.94
C LEU A 156 -1.52 -12.79 -19.36
N ALA A 157 -0.68 -13.79 -19.66
CA ALA A 157 -0.69 -14.43 -20.96
C ALA A 157 -2.02 -15.16 -21.26
N ALA A 158 -2.67 -15.71 -20.22
CA ALA A 158 -3.95 -16.40 -20.33
C ALA A 158 -5.18 -15.46 -20.30
N SER A 159 -5.00 -14.17 -20.04
CA SER A 159 -6.09 -13.21 -19.88
C SER A 159 -6.40 -12.47 -21.20
N PRO A 160 -7.61 -12.59 -21.77
CA PRO A 160 -7.96 -11.94 -23.04
C PRO A 160 -8.13 -10.41 -22.96
N CYS A 161 -8.31 -9.86 -21.74
CA CYS A 161 -8.49 -8.43 -21.55
C CYS A 161 -7.78 -7.97 -20.28
N VAL A 162 -6.66 -7.27 -20.46
CA VAL A 162 -5.90 -6.70 -19.35
C VAL A 162 -5.90 -5.18 -19.49
N THR A 163 -6.60 -4.51 -18.59
CA THR A 163 -6.65 -3.05 -18.52
C THR A 163 -6.27 -2.60 -17.12
N LEU A 164 -5.35 -1.64 -17.03
CA LEU A 164 -4.87 -1.05 -15.77
C LEU A 164 -5.40 0.38 -15.61
N ARG A 165 -5.46 0.88 -14.38
CA ARG A 165 -6.02 2.21 -14.12
C ARG A 165 -5.20 3.37 -14.72
N ASP A 166 -3.89 3.26 -14.69
CA ASP A 166 -3.00 4.39 -15.00
C ASP A 166 -1.61 3.89 -15.42
N ASP A 167 -0.84 4.77 -16.07
CA ASP A 167 0.50 4.42 -16.56
C ASP A 167 1.48 4.12 -15.43
N ALA A 168 1.31 4.74 -14.26
CA ALA A 168 2.12 4.40 -13.10
C ALA A 168 1.83 2.98 -12.59
N SER A 169 0.58 2.52 -12.66
CA SER A 169 0.24 1.12 -12.38
C SER A 169 0.91 0.18 -13.38
N ARG A 170 0.96 0.55 -14.67
CA ARG A 170 1.68 -0.22 -15.70
C ARG A 170 3.19 -0.27 -15.42
N GLU A 171 3.79 0.85 -15.03
CA GLU A 171 5.20 0.95 -14.66
C GLU A 171 5.52 0.11 -13.42
N PHE A 172 4.73 0.25 -12.35
CA PHE A 172 4.91 -0.51 -11.11
C PHE A 172 4.71 -2.00 -11.30
N TRP A 173 3.87 -2.40 -12.26
CA TRP A 173 3.78 -3.81 -12.59
C TRP A 173 4.98 -4.33 -13.39
N GLY A 174 5.82 -3.47 -13.94
CA GLY A 174 7.00 -3.87 -14.71
C GLY A 174 6.65 -4.59 -16.01
N VAL A 175 5.49 -4.27 -16.60
CA VAL A 175 5.02 -4.90 -17.86
C VAL A 175 5.35 -4.07 -19.11
N GLY A 176 5.98 -2.90 -18.95
CA GLY A 176 6.39 -2.02 -20.04
C GLY A 176 5.25 -1.66 -20.99
N THR A 177 5.57 -1.40 -22.26
CA THR A 177 4.60 -1.12 -23.34
C THR A 177 4.10 -2.40 -24.03
N ARG A 178 4.00 -3.52 -23.27
CA ARG A 178 3.58 -4.81 -23.81
C ARG A 178 2.24 -4.69 -24.56
N PRO A 179 2.17 -5.11 -25.83
CA PRO A 179 0.92 -5.10 -26.59
C PRO A 179 -0.18 -5.90 -25.87
N GLY A 180 -1.41 -5.36 -25.87
CA GLY A 180 -2.57 -5.99 -25.24
C GLY A 180 -2.80 -5.67 -23.76
N ILE A 181 -1.96 -4.82 -23.15
CA ILE A 181 -2.20 -4.25 -21.81
C ILE A 181 -2.51 -2.77 -21.95
N ASP A 182 -3.78 -2.40 -21.78
CA ASP A 182 -4.28 -1.03 -21.96
C ASP A 182 -4.32 -0.26 -20.63
N THR A 183 -4.35 1.08 -20.69
CA THR A 183 -4.67 1.93 -19.53
C THR A 183 -5.99 2.67 -19.74
N LEU A 184 -6.80 2.73 -18.69
CA LEU A 184 -8.15 3.30 -18.71
C LEU A 184 -8.40 4.04 -17.39
N PRO A 185 -9.01 5.24 -17.40
CA PRO A 185 -9.42 5.89 -16.16
C PRO A 185 -10.31 4.96 -15.34
N ASP A 186 -10.35 5.22 -14.02
CA ASP A 186 -11.17 4.44 -13.10
C ASP A 186 -12.62 4.36 -13.59
N THR A 187 -13.16 3.15 -13.67
CA THR A 187 -14.46 2.90 -14.29
C THR A 187 -15.64 3.42 -13.47
N ALA A 188 -15.40 3.84 -12.22
CA ALA A 188 -16.37 4.59 -11.44
C ALA A 188 -16.69 5.98 -12.04
N LEU A 189 -15.93 6.48 -13.03
CA LEU A 189 -16.29 7.70 -13.75
C LEU A 189 -17.63 7.55 -14.52
N ASP A 190 -18.07 6.33 -14.79
CA ASP A 190 -19.33 6.05 -15.48
C ASP A 190 -20.54 5.86 -14.53
N LEU A 191 -20.37 6.28 -13.27
CA LEU A 191 -21.41 6.20 -12.23
C LEU A 191 -22.72 6.90 -12.63
N ALA A 192 -22.66 8.01 -13.37
CA ALA A 192 -23.85 8.76 -13.78
C ALA A 192 -24.76 7.98 -14.73
N ALA A 193 -24.25 6.98 -15.45
CA ALA A 193 -25.09 6.11 -16.26
C ALA A 193 -25.70 4.95 -15.44
N LEU A 194 -25.09 4.56 -14.31
CA LEU A 194 -25.69 3.60 -13.37
C LEU A 194 -26.80 4.29 -12.56
N TRP A 195 -26.52 5.49 -12.06
CA TRP A 195 -27.47 6.29 -11.29
C TRP A 195 -27.62 7.67 -11.92
N PRO A 196 -28.67 7.89 -12.74
CA PRO A 196 -28.98 9.22 -13.22
C PRO A 196 -29.18 10.19 -12.06
N ALA A 197 -28.64 11.42 -12.18
CA ALA A 197 -28.57 12.39 -11.08
C ALA A 197 -29.92 12.62 -10.39
N GLY A 198 -31.02 12.67 -11.16
CA GLY A 198 -32.38 12.83 -10.63
C GLY A 198 -32.80 11.73 -9.65
N THR A 199 -32.29 10.51 -9.79
CA THR A 199 -32.59 9.38 -8.90
C THR A 199 -31.84 9.44 -7.57
N LEU A 200 -30.84 10.32 -7.45
CA LEU A 200 -30.01 10.49 -6.26
C LEU A 200 -30.41 11.70 -5.41
N ARG A 201 -31.34 12.53 -5.90
CA ARG A 201 -31.82 13.70 -5.16
C ARG A 201 -32.53 13.28 -3.88
N ALA A 202 -33.49 12.36 -3.96
CA ALA A 202 -34.24 11.90 -2.79
C ALA A 202 -33.36 11.27 -1.68
N PRO A 203 -32.38 10.39 -1.99
CA PRO A 203 -31.41 9.93 -0.99
C PRO A 203 -30.63 11.06 -0.31
N ALA A 204 -30.21 12.08 -1.06
CA ALA A 204 -29.49 13.23 -0.49
C ALA A 204 -30.39 14.07 0.44
N GLU A 205 -31.64 14.34 0.02
CA GLU A 205 -32.61 15.10 0.81
C GLU A 205 -32.99 14.36 2.10
N ALA A 206 -33.14 13.03 2.02
CA ALA A 206 -33.37 12.18 3.19
C ALA A 206 -32.21 12.25 4.20
N ALA A 207 -30.96 12.41 3.73
CA ALA A 207 -29.80 12.59 4.60
C ALA A 207 -29.92 13.88 5.43
N PHE A 208 -30.28 15.00 4.80
CA PHE A 208 -30.51 16.28 5.49
C PHE A 208 -31.66 16.16 6.50
N ALA A 209 -32.80 15.62 6.07
CA ALA A 209 -33.99 15.46 6.92
C ALA A 209 -33.69 14.61 8.17
N ARG A 210 -32.94 13.51 8.02
CA ARG A 210 -32.52 12.65 9.15
C ARG A 210 -31.62 13.36 10.16
N HIS A 211 -30.91 14.39 9.72
CA HIS A 211 -30.07 15.23 10.59
C HIS A 211 -30.78 16.49 11.07
N GLY A 212 -32.11 16.59 10.87
CA GLY A 212 -32.91 17.74 11.30
C GLY A 212 -32.61 19.03 10.53
N LEU A 213 -32.03 18.92 9.33
CA LEU A 213 -31.69 20.07 8.49
C LEU A 213 -32.68 20.16 7.32
N SER A 214 -33.07 21.39 6.97
CA SER A 214 -33.68 21.68 5.68
C SER A 214 -32.64 21.48 4.57
N VAL A 215 -33.07 21.01 3.41
CA VAL A 215 -32.20 20.86 2.24
C VAL A 215 -31.73 22.27 1.82
N PRO A 216 -30.42 22.57 1.85
CA PRO A 216 -29.93 23.88 1.44
C PRO A 216 -30.01 24.01 -0.09
N GLU A 217 -30.10 25.25 -0.58
CA GLU A 217 -30.01 25.52 -2.02
C GLU A 217 -28.63 25.11 -2.58
N ARG A 218 -27.58 25.36 -1.79
CA ARG A 218 -26.18 25.11 -2.15
C ARG A 218 -25.46 24.43 -1.00
N TRP A 219 -24.74 23.36 -1.31
CA TRP A 219 -23.82 22.73 -0.37
C TRP A 219 -22.50 22.35 -1.03
N LEU A 220 -21.47 22.19 -0.21
CA LEU A 220 -20.12 21.81 -0.59
C LEU A 220 -19.83 20.42 0.00
N ALA A 221 -19.59 19.43 -0.86
CA ALA A 221 -19.25 18.09 -0.41
C ALA A 221 -17.77 18.04 -0.01
N LEU A 222 -17.50 17.53 1.19
CA LEU A 222 -16.19 17.53 1.81
C LEU A 222 -15.84 16.14 2.29
N HIS A 223 -14.62 15.69 2.03
CA HIS A 223 -14.07 14.48 2.63
C HIS A 223 -12.70 14.75 3.24
N VAL A 224 -12.56 14.39 4.52
CA VAL A 224 -11.36 14.64 5.32
C VAL A 224 -10.70 13.34 5.72
N ASN A 225 -9.37 13.35 5.83
CA ASN A 225 -8.61 12.22 6.31
C ASN A 225 -7.38 12.74 7.08
N ASP A 226 -7.10 12.15 8.22
CA ASP A 226 -6.07 12.59 9.18
C ASP A 226 -4.66 12.60 8.57
N ARG A 227 -4.40 11.74 7.59
CA ARG A 227 -3.12 11.65 6.86
C ARG A 227 -2.78 12.91 6.06
N TYR A 228 -3.77 13.77 5.78
CA TYR A 228 -3.62 14.93 4.89
C TYR A 228 -3.97 16.25 5.57
N LEU A 229 -3.93 16.31 6.90
CA LEU A 229 -4.05 17.56 7.63
C LEU A 229 -2.82 18.43 7.42
N ASP A 230 -3.04 19.74 7.27
CA ASP A 230 -1.95 20.73 7.23
C ASP A 230 -1.39 21.06 8.62
N GLY A 231 -2.22 20.85 9.64
CA GLY A 231 -1.94 21.16 11.03
C GLY A 231 -2.98 20.52 11.95
N ASP A 232 -3.45 21.27 12.94
CA ASP A 232 -4.49 20.80 13.85
C ASP A 232 -5.91 20.84 13.24
N VAL A 233 -6.86 20.25 13.95
CA VAL A 233 -8.28 20.18 13.55
C VAL A 233 -8.89 21.58 13.44
N ALA A 234 -8.46 22.53 14.28
CA ALA A 234 -8.96 23.91 14.27
C ALA A 234 -8.54 24.67 13.00
N LEU A 235 -7.29 24.50 12.54
CA LEU A 235 -6.82 25.05 11.27
C LEU A 235 -7.64 24.48 10.11
N GLN A 236 -7.87 23.17 10.13
CA GLN A 236 -8.64 22.50 9.09
C GLN A 236 -10.10 22.99 9.04
N ALA A 237 -10.72 23.23 10.20
CA ALA A 237 -12.05 23.82 10.28
C ALA A 237 -12.08 25.22 9.65
N ARG A 238 -11.11 26.09 9.95
CA ARG A 238 -11.02 27.43 9.33
C ARG A 238 -10.88 27.37 7.80
N GLN A 239 -10.11 26.41 7.29
CA GLN A 239 -9.95 26.22 5.84
C GLN A 239 -11.26 25.75 5.18
N ILE A 240 -11.99 24.82 5.82
CA ILE A 240 -13.32 24.39 5.38
C ILE A 240 -14.30 25.56 5.35
N GLU A 241 -14.30 26.39 6.39
CA GLU A 241 -15.15 27.58 6.43
C GLU A 241 -14.80 28.59 5.35
N ALA A 242 -13.52 28.79 5.05
CA ALA A 242 -13.09 29.68 3.96
C ALA A 242 -13.64 29.20 2.61
N LEU A 243 -13.56 27.90 2.33
CA LEU A 243 -14.12 27.29 1.12
C LEU A 243 -15.65 27.42 1.09
N ALA A 244 -16.32 27.14 2.21
CA ALA A 244 -17.78 27.24 2.31
C ALA A 244 -18.30 28.66 2.09
N ARG A 245 -17.63 29.67 2.69
CA ARG A 245 -17.94 31.09 2.48
C ARG A 245 -17.70 31.51 1.03
N ARG A 246 -16.62 31.06 0.41
CA ARG A 246 -16.35 31.34 -1.01
C ARG A 246 -17.45 30.79 -1.92
N MET A 247 -17.93 29.58 -1.63
CA MET A 247 -18.92 28.90 -2.46
C MET A 247 -20.37 29.30 -2.16
N ASP A 248 -20.58 30.09 -1.10
CA ASP A 248 -21.88 30.38 -0.50
C ASP A 248 -22.70 29.10 -0.33
N ALA A 249 -22.14 28.15 0.42
CA ALA A 249 -22.63 26.79 0.48
C ALA A 249 -22.49 26.18 1.87
N LEU A 250 -23.48 25.39 2.29
CA LEU A 250 -23.41 24.61 3.52
C LEU A 250 -22.31 23.53 3.41
N PRO A 251 -21.35 23.45 4.34
CA PRO A 251 -20.41 22.33 4.41
C PRO A 251 -21.13 21.00 4.69
N VAL A 252 -20.80 19.98 3.90
CA VAL A 252 -21.27 18.60 4.09
C VAL A 252 -20.07 17.67 4.19
N LEU A 253 -19.70 17.28 5.41
CA LEU A 253 -18.59 16.36 5.67
C LEU A 253 -19.10 14.92 5.53
N ILE A 254 -18.51 14.16 4.63
CA ILE A 254 -18.93 12.80 4.28
C ILE A 254 -17.81 11.81 4.64
N ALA A 255 -18.12 10.84 5.48
CA ALA A 255 -17.26 9.66 5.66
C ALA A 255 -17.42 8.73 4.45
N ILE A 256 -16.40 8.69 3.59
CA ILE A 256 -16.40 7.92 2.34
C ILE A 256 -15.72 6.55 2.54
N GLY A 257 -14.80 6.44 3.49
CA GLY A 257 -14.16 5.19 3.87
C GLY A 257 -13.98 5.06 5.39
N PRO A 258 -15.05 4.78 6.16
CA PRO A 258 -14.98 4.56 7.61
C PRO A 258 -13.90 3.57 8.06
N CYS A 259 -13.57 2.56 7.24
CA CYS A 259 -12.47 1.62 7.49
C CYS A 259 -11.09 2.30 7.63
N HIS A 260 -10.97 3.55 7.20
CA HIS A 260 -9.77 4.38 7.33
C HIS A 260 -9.84 5.40 8.46
N GLY A 261 -10.92 5.45 9.23
CA GLY A 261 -11.06 6.33 10.39
C GLY A 261 -11.51 7.78 10.09
N ASP A 262 -11.87 8.09 8.84
CA ASP A 262 -12.32 9.42 8.39
C ASP A 262 -13.53 9.95 9.18
N HIS A 263 -14.46 9.07 9.57
CA HIS A 263 -15.61 9.39 10.41
C HIS A 263 -15.23 10.08 11.72
N ARG A 264 -14.13 9.68 12.38
CA ARG A 264 -13.70 10.28 13.65
C ARG A 264 -13.23 11.71 13.45
N LEU A 265 -12.50 11.97 12.37
CA LEU A 265 -12.03 13.32 12.04
C LEU A 265 -13.20 14.23 11.66
N ALA A 266 -14.19 13.73 10.92
CA ALA A 266 -15.38 14.50 10.59
C ALA A 266 -16.16 14.93 11.85
N VAL A 267 -16.28 14.06 12.86
CA VAL A 267 -16.85 14.42 14.17
C VAL A 267 -16.01 15.48 14.88
N ALA A 268 -14.68 15.30 14.93
CA ALA A 268 -13.79 16.26 15.58
C ALA A 268 -13.89 17.66 14.95
N LEU A 269 -13.94 17.74 13.62
CA LEU A 269 -14.10 19.00 12.89
C LEU A 269 -15.42 19.69 13.19
N ARG A 270 -16.50 18.93 13.42
CA ARG A 270 -17.80 19.52 13.75
C ARG A 270 -17.72 20.43 14.97
N SER A 271 -16.96 20.05 15.99
CA SER A 271 -16.81 20.82 17.22
C SER A 271 -16.05 22.14 17.03
N GLU A 272 -15.20 22.22 16.00
CA GLU A 272 -14.38 23.40 15.68
C GLU A 272 -15.05 24.34 14.66
N LEU A 273 -16.06 23.87 13.92
CA LEU A 273 -16.80 24.69 12.96
C LEU A 273 -17.73 25.68 13.67
N THR A 274 -17.62 26.95 13.29
CA THR A 274 -18.46 28.08 13.75
C THR A 274 -19.73 28.27 12.92
N ILE A 275 -19.77 27.67 11.72
CA ILE A 275 -20.94 27.68 10.83
C ILE A 275 -21.71 26.35 10.87
N PRO A 276 -23.00 26.33 10.52
CA PRO A 276 -23.75 25.09 10.38
C PRO A 276 -23.10 24.15 9.36
N ALA A 277 -23.16 22.84 9.60
CA ALA A 277 -22.65 21.81 8.69
C ALA A 277 -23.41 20.49 8.88
N LEU A 278 -23.54 19.71 7.81
CA LEU A 278 -23.96 18.31 7.90
C LEU A 278 -22.72 17.41 8.04
N VAL A 279 -22.78 16.44 8.95
CA VAL A 279 -21.68 15.51 9.22
C VAL A 279 -22.19 14.07 9.08
N LEU A 280 -22.02 13.51 7.88
CA LEU A 280 -22.46 12.17 7.54
C LEU A 280 -21.38 11.14 7.86
N VAL A 281 -21.41 10.61 9.09
CA VAL A 281 -20.45 9.59 9.57
C VAL A 281 -20.98 8.16 9.51
N GLN A 282 -22.30 8.01 9.35
CA GLN A 282 -22.97 6.74 9.16
C GLN A 282 -23.92 6.84 7.96
N PRO A 283 -23.39 6.79 6.72
CA PRO A 283 -24.22 6.71 5.53
C PRO A 283 -25.10 5.47 5.58
N ARG A 284 -26.33 5.57 5.06
CA ARG A 284 -27.23 4.41 4.85
C ARG A 284 -26.77 3.53 3.70
N GLY A 285 -26.11 4.13 2.71
CA GLY A 285 -25.68 3.43 1.52
C GLY A 285 -24.90 4.32 0.57
N LEU A 286 -24.45 3.69 -0.51
CA LEU A 286 -23.66 4.28 -1.58
C LEU A 286 -24.43 5.38 -2.32
N ARG A 287 -25.73 5.19 -2.57
CA ARG A 287 -26.59 6.18 -3.24
C ARG A 287 -26.72 7.47 -2.44
N GLU A 288 -26.69 7.41 -1.11
CA GLU A 288 -26.74 8.58 -0.24
C GLU A 288 -25.46 9.41 -0.37
N ILE A 289 -24.29 8.76 -0.33
CA ILE A 289 -22.99 9.39 -0.56
C ILE A 289 -22.94 10.00 -1.97
N ALA A 290 -23.30 9.22 -2.98
CA ALA A 290 -23.31 9.66 -4.37
C ALA A 290 -24.23 10.85 -4.58
N GLY A 291 -25.43 10.86 -3.99
CA GLY A 291 -26.38 11.96 -4.10
C GLY A 291 -25.91 13.26 -3.46
N LEU A 292 -25.30 13.18 -2.28
CA LEU A 292 -24.70 14.36 -1.64
C LEU A 292 -23.55 14.94 -2.46
N ILE A 293 -22.81 14.13 -3.21
CA ILE A 293 -21.74 14.64 -4.08
C ILE A 293 -22.29 15.13 -5.43
N ALA A 294 -23.20 14.38 -6.05
CA ALA A 294 -23.75 14.66 -7.39
C ALA A 294 -24.51 15.99 -7.48
N HIS A 295 -25.17 16.39 -6.39
CA HIS A 295 -25.95 17.63 -6.29
C HIS A 295 -25.21 18.75 -5.54
N ALA A 296 -23.98 18.50 -5.08
CA ALA A 296 -23.16 19.55 -4.48
C ALA A 296 -22.75 20.60 -5.52
N THR A 297 -22.46 21.80 -5.04
CA THR A 297 -21.88 22.89 -5.84
C THR A 297 -20.47 22.56 -6.30
N GLY A 298 -19.75 21.77 -5.50
CA GLY A 298 -18.43 21.23 -5.81
C GLY A 298 -18.00 20.21 -4.76
N TYR A 299 -16.81 19.64 -4.95
CA TYR A 299 -16.19 18.70 -4.02
C TYR A 299 -14.76 19.12 -3.67
N VAL A 300 -14.41 19.07 -2.38
CA VAL A 300 -13.02 19.16 -1.94
C VAL A 300 -12.73 18.01 -0.97
N GLY A 301 -11.70 17.22 -1.23
CA GLY A 301 -11.34 16.23 -0.22
C GLY A 301 -10.26 15.24 -0.59
N SER A 302 -9.97 14.38 0.38
CA SER A 302 -8.87 13.42 0.31
C SER A 302 -9.25 12.01 -0.17
N SER A 303 -10.41 11.86 -0.80
CA SER A 303 -10.85 10.60 -1.41
C SER A 303 -10.84 10.72 -2.93
N MET A 304 -10.18 9.76 -3.60
CA MET A 304 -10.16 9.67 -5.06
C MET A 304 -11.55 9.38 -5.62
N HIS A 305 -12.34 8.52 -4.95
CA HIS A 305 -13.68 8.19 -5.41
C HIS A 305 -14.69 9.31 -5.12
N GLY A 306 -14.43 10.18 -4.14
CA GLY A 306 -15.18 11.43 -3.99
C GLY A 306 -14.92 12.37 -5.18
N LEU A 307 -13.65 12.53 -5.58
CA LEU A 307 -13.25 13.28 -6.78
C LEU A 307 -13.90 12.70 -8.06
N ILE A 308 -13.77 11.38 -8.28
CA ILE A 308 -14.34 10.69 -9.44
C ILE A 308 -15.86 10.87 -9.49
N THR A 309 -16.55 10.70 -8.34
CA THR A 309 -18.01 10.88 -8.26
C THR A 309 -18.40 12.30 -8.66
N ALA A 310 -17.73 13.32 -8.13
CA ALA A 310 -18.02 14.70 -8.47
C ALA A 310 -17.88 14.95 -9.98
N LEU A 311 -16.77 14.51 -10.58
CA LEU A 311 -16.53 14.68 -12.02
C LEU A 311 -17.49 13.84 -12.88
N ALA A 312 -17.90 12.66 -12.44
CA ALA A 312 -18.91 11.83 -13.14
C ALA A 312 -20.25 12.56 -13.31
N TYR A 313 -20.60 13.45 -12.38
CA TYR A 313 -21.81 14.30 -12.43
C TYR A 313 -21.52 15.74 -12.91
N GLY A 314 -20.33 15.98 -13.49
CA GLY A 314 -19.91 17.28 -13.99
C GLY A 314 -19.78 18.36 -12.92
N ARG A 315 -19.58 17.98 -11.65
CA ARG A 315 -19.34 18.91 -10.55
C ARG A 315 -17.84 19.26 -10.48
N PRO A 316 -17.47 20.52 -10.27
CA PRO A 316 -16.07 20.89 -10.11
C PRO A 316 -15.50 20.31 -8.80
N ALA A 317 -14.24 19.92 -8.84
CA ALA A 317 -13.64 19.17 -7.74
C ALA A 317 -12.14 19.43 -7.59
N ILE A 318 -11.68 19.40 -6.34
CA ILE A 318 -10.28 19.47 -5.92
C ILE A 318 -9.97 18.27 -5.02
N ALA A 319 -8.91 17.54 -5.33
CA ALA A 319 -8.39 16.49 -4.48
C ALA A 319 -7.20 16.98 -3.65
N VAL A 320 -7.24 16.70 -2.35
CA VAL A 320 -6.16 17.04 -1.41
C VAL A 320 -5.42 15.77 -1.01
N ALA A 321 -4.16 15.63 -1.42
CA ALA A 321 -3.32 14.48 -1.07
C ALA A 321 -1.84 14.85 -0.90
N ARG A 322 -1.25 14.42 0.22
CA ARG A 322 0.17 14.58 0.58
C ARG A 322 0.83 13.25 0.97
N PRO A 323 1.94 12.84 0.33
CA PRO A 323 2.45 13.39 -0.93
C PRO A 323 1.40 13.31 -2.04
N ARG A 324 1.70 13.88 -3.21
CA ARG A 324 0.90 13.69 -4.42
C ARG A 324 0.76 12.18 -4.69
N MET A 325 -0.40 11.63 -4.34
CA MET A 325 -0.65 10.19 -4.42
C MET A 325 -0.82 9.79 -5.89
N ILE A 326 -0.04 8.81 -6.34
CA ILE A 326 0.07 8.37 -7.74
C ILE A 326 -1.30 8.07 -8.35
N LYS A 327 -2.20 7.41 -7.61
CA LYS A 327 -3.55 7.08 -8.07
C LYS A 327 -4.39 8.30 -8.48
N PHE A 328 -4.28 9.42 -7.74
CA PHE A 328 -5.01 10.64 -8.06
C PHE A 328 -4.40 11.31 -9.29
N ALA A 329 -3.07 11.35 -9.35
CA ALA A 329 -2.35 11.94 -10.47
C ALA A 329 -2.63 11.18 -11.77
N GLY A 330 -2.61 9.84 -11.74
CA GLY A 330 -2.91 9.00 -12.89
C GLY A 330 -4.35 9.18 -13.40
N PHE A 331 -5.33 9.22 -12.50
CA PHE A 331 -6.72 9.49 -12.89
C PHE A 331 -6.89 10.87 -13.54
N LEU A 332 -6.36 11.93 -12.93
CA LEU A 332 -6.46 13.29 -13.48
C LEU A 332 -5.67 13.47 -14.78
N ALA A 333 -4.59 12.71 -14.98
CA ALA A 333 -3.83 12.72 -16.23
C ALA A 333 -4.67 12.21 -17.42
N HIS A 334 -5.53 11.19 -17.22
CA HIS A 334 -6.47 10.75 -18.26
C HIS A 334 -7.46 11.84 -18.69
N LEU A 335 -7.72 12.82 -17.82
CA LEU A 335 -8.65 13.92 -18.07
C LEU A 335 -7.95 15.23 -18.44
N GLY A 336 -6.61 15.27 -18.44
CA GLY A 336 -5.86 16.50 -18.65
C GLY A 336 -6.06 17.57 -17.56
N MET A 337 -6.36 17.16 -16.31
CA MET A 337 -6.66 18.09 -15.19
C MET A 337 -5.68 17.97 -14.00
N PRO A 338 -4.35 17.95 -14.21
CA PRO A 338 -3.38 17.72 -13.13
C PRO A 338 -3.36 18.80 -12.04
N GLU A 339 -3.90 19.99 -12.31
CA GLU A 339 -4.04 21.14 -11.42
C GLU A 339 -5.09 20.93 -10.32
N ARG A 340 -6.02 19.99 -10.51
CA ARG A 340 -7.06 19.65 -9.51
C ARG A 340 -6.53 18.78 -8.36
N LEU A 341 -5.24 18.48 -8.34
CA LEU A 341 -4.58 17.74 -7.28
C LEU A 341 -3.60 18.65 -6.52
N VAL A 342 -4.00 19.03 -5.32
CA VAL A 342 -3.24 19.91 -4.43
C VAL A 342 -2.64 19.11 -3.26
N ARG A 343 -1.61 19.66 -2.63
CA ARG A 343 -0.82 18.99 -1.58
C ARG A 343 -1.24 19.38 -0.17
N SER A 344 -2.16 20.32 -0.01
CA SER A 344 -2.62 20.84 1.27
C SER A 344 -4.03 21.38 1.14
N TRP A 345 -4.72 21.51 2.28
CA TRP A 345 -5.99 22.22 2.32
C TRP A 345 -5.79 23.73 2.14
N ALA A 346 -4.65 24.27 2.57
CA ALA A 346 -4.26 25.65 2.29
C ALA A 346 -4.19 25.91 0.78
N GLU A 347 -3.51 25.05 0.02
CA GLU A 347 -3.48 25.11 -1.45
C GLU A 347 -4.89 24.92 -2.04
N ALA A 348 -5.77 24.10 -1.42
CA ALA A 348 -7.15 23.98 -1.88
C ALA A 348 -7.95 25.29 -1.72
N VAL A 349 -7.72 26.04 -0.63
CA VAL A 349 -8.31 27.38 -0.44
C VAL A 349 -7.80 28.36 -1.50
N GLU A 350 -6.49 28.38 -1.73
CA GLU A 350 -5.86 29.23 -2.76
C GLU A 350 -6.35 28.89 -4.16
N ALA A 351 -6.51 27.59 -4.44
CA ALA A 351 -7.01 27.06 -5.70
C ALA A 351 -8.54 27.13 -5.84
N GLY A 352 -9.24 27.89 -4.99
CA GLY A 352 -10.71 27.94 -4.95
C GLY A 352 -11.39 28.33 -6.27
N ALA A 353 -10.68 28.95 -7.23
CA ALA A 353 -11.19 29.19 -8.58
C ALA A 353 -11.45 27.89 -9.37
N LEU A 354 -10.77 26.77 -9.03
CA LEU A 354 -11.04 25.47 -9.63
C LEU A 354 -12.38 24.86 -9.19
N LEU A 355 -13.08 25.47 -8.24
CA LEU A 355 -14.44 25.13 -7.82
C LEU A 355 -15.53 25.87 -8.60
N ASP A 356 -15.16 26.75 -9.52
CA ASP A 356 -16.10 27.31 -10.50
C ASP A 356 -16.56 26.21 -11.47
N PRO A 357 -17.72 26.37 -12.16
CA PRO A 357 -18.23 25.37 -13.09
C PRO A 357 -17.17 24.90 -14.09
N LEU A 358 -17.12 23.59 -14.35
CA LEU A 358 -16.14 23.00 -15.27
C LEU A 358 -16.24 23.67 -16.65
N PRO A 359 -15.11 24.08 -17.26
CA PRO A 359 -15.12 24.62 -18.61
C PRO A 359 -15.55 23.53 -19.61
N ALA A 360 -15.98 23.95 -20.80
CA ALA A 360 -16.42 23.04 -21.86
C ALA A 360 -15.37 21.98 -22.21
N GLU A 361 -14.09 22.37 -22.27
CA GLU A 361 -12.96 21.45 -22.49
C GLU A 361 -12.88 20.35 -21.41
N GLY A 362 -13.13 20.71 -20.16
CA GLY A 362 -13.13 19.75 -19.07
C GLY A 362 -14.31 18.78 -19.13
N LEU A 363 -15.50 19.26 -19.49
CA LEU A 363 -16.67 18.41 -19.72
C LEU A 363 -16.46 17.47 -20.91
N GLN A 364 -15.83 17.96 -21.98
CA GLN A 364 -15.47 17.15 -23.15
C GLN A 364 -14.48 16.04 -22.78
N ALA A 365 -13.41 16.35 -22.04
CA ALA A 365 -12.43 15.36 -21.60
C ALA A 365 -13.06 14.24 -20.75
N ILE A 366 -14.02 14.59 -19.89
CA ILE A 366 -14.82 13.61 -19.13
C ILE A 366 -15.66 12.75 -20.08
N GLY A 367 -16.31 13.34 -21.09
CA GLY A 367 -17.10 12.61 -22.09
C GLY A 367 -16.27 11.64 -22.93
N GLU A 368 -15.06 12.04 -23.34
CA GLU A 368 -14.11 11.19 -24.07
C GLU A 368 -13.61 10.03 -23.20
N ALA A 369 -13.28 10.30 -21.94
CA ALA A 369 -12.91 9.28 -20.96
C ALA A 369 -14.04 8.27 -20.74
N ARG A 370 -15.30 8.72 -20.64
CA ARG A 370 -16.47 7.84 -20.53
C ARG A 370 -16.69 7.01 -21.78
N SER A 371 -16.47 7.57 -22.97
CA SER A 371 -16.56 6.83 -24.23
C SER A 371 -15.53 5.68 -24.31
N ARG A 372 -14.31 5.90 -23.78
CA ARG A 372 -13.30 4.83 -23.62
C ARG A 372 -13.76 3.75 -22.62
N ILE A 373 -14.41 4.15 -21.53
CA ILE A 373 -14.97 3.23 -20.55
C ILE A 373 -16.12 2.41 -21.16
N ASP A 374 -17.00 3.02 -21.96
CA ASP A 374 -18.07 2.32 -22.68
C ASP A 374 -17.52 1.28 -23.67
N ALA A 375 -16.43 1.59 -24.37
CA ALA A 375 -15.73 0.63 -25.22
C ALA A 375 -15.14 -0.54 -24.40
N HIS A 376 -14.63 -0.26 -23.20
CA HIS A 376 -14.17 -1.31 -22.27
C HIS A 376 -15.33 -2.20 -21.80
N TRP A 377 -16.50 -1.63 -21.49
CA TRP A 377 -17.72 -2.41 -21.18
C TRP A 377 -18.18 -3.28 -22.33
N ALA A 378 -18.13 -2.78 -23.57
CA ALA A 378 -18.41 -3.57 -24.76
C ALA A 378 -17.42 -4.74 -24.92
N LYS A 379 -16.13 -4.51 -24.66
CA LYS A 379 -15.09 -5.55 -24.66
C LYS A 379 -15.37 -6.63 -23.62
N LEU A 380 -15.72 -6.26 -22.38
CA LEU A 380 -16.06 -7.22 -21.33
C LEU A 380 -17.32 -8.02 -21.65
N ARG A 381 -18.39 -7.37 -22.16
CA ARG A 381 -19.60 -8.09 -22.62
C ARG A 381 -19.30 -9.10 -23.70
N GLY A 382 -18.41 -8.74 -24.64
CA GLY A 382 -17.98 -9.61 -25.72
C GLY A 382 -17.22 -10.86 -25.27
N LEU A 383 -16.80 -10.97 -24.00
CA LEU A 383 -16.14 -12.17 -23.47
C LEU A 383 -17.12 -13.28 -23.06
N PHE A 384 -18.41 -12.97 -22.88
CA PHE A 384 -19.40 -14.00 -22.59
C PHE A 384 -19.63 -14.89 -23.81
N GLY A 385 -19.26 -16.17 -23.70
CA GLY A 385 -19.46 -17.17 -24.75
C GLY A 385 -18.51 -17.05 -25.95
N ALA A 386 -17.57 -16.10 -25.93
CA ALA A 386 -16.56 -15.99 -26.99
C ALA A 386 -15.47 -17.04 -26.84
N LEU A 387 -14.97 -17.54 -27.97
CA LEU A 387 -13.74 -18.31 -28.01
C LEU A 387 -12.57 -17.38 -27.69
N LEU A 388 -11.75 -17.79 -26.71
CA LEU A 388 -10.51 -17.10 -26.38
C LEU A 388 -9.60 -17.00 -27.63
N PRO A 389 -8.80 -15.93 -27.79
CA PRO A 389 -7.75 -15.90 -28.81
C PRO A 389 -6.84 -17.13 -28.71
N ALA A 390 -6.34 -17.66 -29.83
CA ALA A 390 -5.53 -18.89 -29.85
C ALA A 390 -4.29 -18.81 -28.93
N SER A 391 -3.66 -17.63 -28.85
CA SER A 391 -2.57 -17.36 -27.92
C SER A 391 -2.98 -17.47 -26.45
N CYS A 392 -4.16 -16.94 -26.09
CA CYS A 392 -4.73 -17.06 -24.75
C CYS A 392 -5.14 -18.50 -24.42
N GLN A 393 -5.68 -19.25 -25.40
CA GLN A 393 -6.00 -20.67 -25.20
C GLN A 393 -4.75 -21.49 -24.89
N LEU A 394 -3.66 -21.28 -25.65
CA LEU A 394 -2.38 -21.95 -25.39
C LEU A 394 -1.83 -21.58 -24.01
N ALA A 395 -1.80 -20.28 -23.68
CA ALA A 395 -1.34 -19.82 -22.36
C ALA A 395 -2.22 -20.36 -21.21
N MET A 396 -3.53 -20.50 -21.42
CA MET A 396 -4.44 -21.11 -20.45
C MET A 396 -4.10 -22.60 -20.24
N GLN A 397 -3.84 -23.34 -21.30
CA GLN A 397 -3.39 -24.74 -21.22
C GLN A 397 -2.05 -24.85 -20.47
N GLU A 398 -1.09 -23.98 -20.76
CA GLU A 398 0.19 -23.94 -20.05
C GLU A 398 0.04 -23.61 -18.56
N LEU A 399 -0.86 -22.67 -18.21
CA LEU A 399 -1.18 -22.33 -16.83
C LEU A 399 -1.78 -23.55 -16.11
N ARG A 400 -2.75 -24.23 -16.72
CA ARG A 400 -3.37 -25.45 -16.14
C ARG A 400 -2.36 -26.58 -15.96
N LEU A 401 -1.51 -26.84 -16.96
CA LEU A 401 -0.42 -27.82 -16.83
C LEU A 401 0.56 -27.44 -15.71
N TRP A 402 0.85 -26.15 -15.56
CA TRP A 402 1.66 -25.66 -14.44
C TRP A 402 0.97 -25.92 -13.10
N MET A 403 -0.36 -25.72 -13.01
CA MET A 403 -1.16 -25.98 -11.81
C MET A 403 -1.16 -27.47 -11.43
N GLU A 404 -1.28 -28.38 -12.42
CA GLU A 404 -1.28 -29.84 -12.23
C GLU A 404 0.08 -30.37 -11.74
N ARG A 405 1.17 -29.70 -12.11
CA ARG A 405 2.54 -30.06 -11.71
C ARG A 405 2.91 -29.56 -10.31
N GLN A 406 2.05 -28.78 -9.64
CA GLN A 406 2.35 -28.31 -8.28
C GLN A 406 2.16 -29.46 -7.26
N PRO A 407 3.05 -29.58 -6.26
CA PRO A 407 3.02 -30.69 -5.28
C PRO A 407 1.74 -30.75 -4.44
N ALA A 408 1.04 -29.63 -4.33
CA ALA A 408 -0.38 -29.60 -3.99
C ALA A 408 -1.08 -28.73 -5.05
N PRO A 409 -2.16 -29.21 -5.69
CA PRO A 409 -2.83 -28.44 -6.73
C PRO A 409 -3.30 -27.10 -6.13
N PRO A 410 -3.18 -25.97 -6.84
CA PRO A 410 -3.51 -24.63 -6.32
C PRO A 410 -4.98 -24.44 -5.90
N ARG A 411 -5.84 -25.43 -6.13
CA ARG A 411 -7.17 -25.51 -5.51
C ARG A 411 -7.09 -25.68 -3.97
N ASP A 412 -5.97 -26.19 -3.45
CA ASP A 412 -5.61 -26.09 -2.04
C ASP A 412 -4.97 -24.72 -1.79
N TRP A 413 -5.71 -23.84 -1.11
CA TRP A 413 -5.26 -22.49 -0.75
C TRP A 413 -3.95 -22.48 0.07
N ARG A 414 -3.53 -23.60 0.68
CA ARG A 414 -2.18 -23.75 1.26
C ARG A 414 -1.08 -23.71 0.19
N ALA A 415 -1.30 -24.35 -0.96
CA ALA A 415 -0.39 -24.29 -2.10
C ALA A 415 -0.28 -22.86 -2.65
N PHE A 416 -1.40 -22.14 -2.73
CA PHE A 416 -1.41 -20.72 -3.13
C PHE A 416 -0.53 -19.86 -2.21
N THR A 417 -0.63 -20.02 -0.88
CA THR A 417 0.24 -19.29 0.05
C THR A 417 1.73 -19.66 -0.08
N SER A 418 2.04 -20.88 -0.54
CA SER A 418 3.42 -21.27 -0.85
C SER A 418 3.97 -20.56 -2.09
N VAL A 419 3.11 -20.20 -3.05
CA VAL A 419 3.48 -19.41 -4.25
C VAL A 419 3.64 -17.92 -3.93
N LEU A 420 2.98 -17.39 -2.91
CA LEU A 420 3.22 -16.01 -2.41
C LEU A 420 4.48 -15.91 -1.56
N SER A 421 4.96 -17.04 -1.08
CA SER A 421 6.27 -17.10 -0.46
C SER A 421 7.28 -17.05 -1.60
N ALA A 422 8.21 -16.09 -1.56
CA ALA A 422 9.46 -16.25 -2.29
C ALA A 422 10.00 -17.68 -2.06
N PRO A 423 10.76 -18.30 -3.00
CA PRO A 423 11.55 -19.44 -2.61
C PRO A 423 12.30 -18.94 -1.39
N ALA A 424 12.15 -19.63 -0.25
CA ALA A 424 12.88 -19.28 0.95
C ALA A 424 14.28 -18.97 0.48
N SER A 425 14.70 -17.71 0.61
CA SER A 425 15.93 -17.21 0.01
C SER A 425 17.05 -17.88 0.76
N GLN A 426 17.39 -19.13 0.38
CA GLN A 426 17.99 -20.16 1.23
C GLN A 426 18.05 -19.67 2.67
N GLY A 427 16.88 -19.61 3.31
CA GLY A 427 16.88 -19.34 4.74
C GLY A 427 17.74 -20.46 5.27
N ALA A 428 18.95 -20.12 5.74
CA ALA A 428 19.81 -21.10 6.38
C ALA A 428 18.88 -21.86 7.31
N ALA A 429 18.80 -23.19 7.09
CA ALA A 429 17.92 -24.05 7.85
C ALA A 429 17.97 -23.62 9.32
N PRO A 430 16.84 -23.60 10.05
CA PRO A 430 16.86 -23.29 11.48
C PRO A 430 18.02 -24.08 12.06
N ALA A 431 19.05 -23.37 12.51
CA ALA A 431 20.26 -24.05 12.91
C ALA A 431 19.83 -25.02 14.01
N ASP A 432 20.12 -26.31 13.87
CA ASP A 432 19.98 -27.31 14.95
C ASP A 432 20.88 -26.96 16.17
N LYS A 433 21.41 -25.74 16.21
CA LYS A 433 22.22 -25.17 17.26
C LYS A 433 21.30 -24.56 18.32
N PRO A 434 21.45 -24.94 19.60
CA PRO A 434 20.75 -24.28 20.68
C PRO A 434 20.98 -22.76 20.62
N PHE A 435 19.91 -21.99 20.74
CA PHE A 435 20.00 -20.53 20.74
C PHE A 435 20.69 -20.04 22.00
N HIS A 436 21.68 -19.17 21.83
CA HIS A 436 22.29 -18.41 22.93
C HIS A 436 22.44 -16.96 22.49
N CYS A 437 21.75 -16.06 23.18
CA CYS A 437 21.81 -14.63 22.86
C CYS A 437 23.19 -14.06 23.23
N SER A 438 23.96 -13.62 22.23
CA SER A 438 25.26 -12.97 22.44
C SER A 438 25.22 -11.68 23.28
N ILE A 439 24.03 -11.11 23.50
CA ILE A 439 23.85 -9.87 24.26
C ILE A 439 23.49 -10.13 25.73
N CYS A 440 22.64 -11.11 26.02
CA CYS A 440 22.09 -11.31 27.38
C CYS A 440 22.22 -12.73 27.92
N GLY A 441 22.74 -13.68 27.14
CA GLY A 441 22.83 -15.09 27.52
C GLY A 441 21.51 -15.86 27.47
N GLY A 442 20.38 -15.22 27.15
CA GLY A 442 19.08 -15.89 27.05
C GLY A 442 19.06 -16.99 25.99
N THR A 443 18.34 -18.08 26.28
CA THR A 443 18.35 -19.32 25.47
C THR A 443 17.08 -19.56 24.68
N THR A 444 16.10 -18.65 24.76
CA THR A 444 14.80 -18.77 24.09
C THR A 444 14.54 -17.65 23.09
N LEU A 445 13.85 -18.01 22.00
CA LEU A 445 13.38 -17.11 20.95
C LEU A 445 11.85 -17.00 20.99
N ARG A 446 11.33 -15.87 20.50
CA ARG A 446 9.90 -15.66 20.28
C ARG A 446 9.66 -14.96 18.94
N PRO A 447 8.50 -15.15 18.30
CA PRO A 447 8.20 -14.50 17.03
C PRO A 447 8.30 -12.97 17.10
N ASP A 448 8.86 -12.36 16.06
CA ASP A 448 8.83 -10.92 15.83
C ASP A 448 7.51 -10.54 15.15
N ARG A 449 6.68 -9.74 15.81
CA ARG A 449 5.39 -9.30 15.26
C ARG A 449 5.52 -8.10 14.31
N ARG A 450 6.71 -7.48 14.21
CA ARG A 450 7.01 -6.40 13.25
C ARG A 450 7.75 -6.99 12.05
N LEU A 451 7.03 -7.75 11.21
CA LEU A 451 7.59 -8.42 10.03
C LEU A 451 7.69 -7.52 8.79
N ALA A 452 7.27 -6.25 8.87
CA ALA A 452 7.11 -5.40 7.70
C ALA A 452 8.45 -4.92 7.07
N ASP A 453 9.56 -4.86 7.83
CA ASP A 453 10.76 -4.12 7.39
C ASP A 453 12.09 -4.86 7.50
N SER A 454 12.11 -6.20 7.60
CA SER A 454 13.38 -6.94 7.50
C SER A 454 13.61 -7.49 6.10
N LEU A 455 14.56 -6.88 5.38
CA LEU A 455 15.31 -7.64 4.39
C LEU A 455 16.06 -8.74 5.14
N ARG A 456 15.65 -9.99 4.87
CA ARG A 456 16.28 -11.27 5.25
C ARG A 456 16.90 -11.32 6.67
N GLY A 457 16.17 -11.86 7.63
CA GLY A 457 16.82 -12.31 8.88
C GLY A 457 15.87 -12.59 10.02
N HIS A 458 15.14 -13.71 9.91
CA HIS A 458 14.45 -14.45 10.96
C HIS A 458 13.44 -13.64 11.78
N GLY A 459 12.15 -13.92 11.58
CA GLY A 459 11.02 -13.35 12.31
C GLY A 459 10.97 -13.78 13.78
N GLN A 460 12.10 -13.75 14.49
CA GLN A 460 12.27 -14.17 15.87
C GLN A 460 13.24 -13.22 16.60
N ARG A 461 12.92 -12.90 17.86
CA ARG A 461 13.77 -12.11 18.77
C ARG A 461 14.10 -12.92 20.01
N CYS A 462 15.20 -12.58 20.68
CA CYS A 462 15.49 -13.12 22.01
C CYS A 462 14.32 -12.81 22.95
N ALA A 463 13.75 -13.83 23.60
CA ALA A 463 12.62 -13.66 24.50
C ALA A 463 13.00 -12.85 25.77
N SER A 464 14.26 -12.92 26.19
CA SER A 464 14.77 -12.23 27.39
C SER A 464 15.05 -10.75 27.17
N CYS A 465 15.72 -10.38 26.07
CA CYS A 465 16.20 -9.01 25.87
C CYS A 465 15.66 -8.30 24.61
N ASN A 466 14.79 -8.95 23.84
CA ASN A 466 14.21 -8.45 22.60
C ASN A 466 15.21 -8.13 21.49
N SER A 467 16.44 -8.66 21.56
CA SER A 467 17.42 -8.50 20.49
C SER A 467 16.98 -9.25 19.23
N THR A 468 17.09 -8.56 18.08
CA THR A 468 16.93 -9.14 16.75
C THR A 468 18.25 -9.79 16.33
N ALA A 469 18.25 -10.52 15.21
CA ALA A 469 19.48 -11.03 14.62
C ALA A 469 20.46 -9.89 14.26
N ARG A 470 19.95 -8.77 13.72
CA ARG A 470 20.74 -7.54 13.47
C ARG A 470 21.39 -6.99 14.74
N HIS A 471 20.65 -6.91 15.85
CA HIS A 471 21.21 -6.46 17.13
C HIS A 471 22.38 -7.33 17.59
N ARG A 472 22.26 -8.66 17.48
CA ARG A 472 23.29 -9.61 17.88
C ARG A 472 24.50 -9.60 16.94
N ALA A 473 24.29 -9.39 15.64
CA ALA A 473 25.34 -9.18 14.67
C ALA A 473 26.16 -7.92 15.02
N MET A 474 25.49 -6.78 15.20
CA MET A 474 26.15 -5.51 15.57
C MET A 474 26.86 -5.58 16.93
N HIS A 475 26.28 -6.30 17.90
CA HIS A 475 26.89 -6.45 19.22
C HIS A 475 28.29 -7.08 19.17
N GLN A 476 28.57 -7.96 18.21
CA GLN A 476 29.91 -8.54 18.08
C GLN A 476 30.97 -7.48 17.75
N VAL A 477 30.61 -6.47 16.97
CA VAL A 477 31.50 -5.35 16.64
C VAL A 477 31.71 -4.47 17.86
N THR A 478 30.63 -4.08 18.53
CA THR A 478 30.70 -3.18 19.69
C THR A 478 31.36 -3.85 20.90
N ASP A 479 31.26 -5.17 21.03
CA ASP A 479 31.99 -5.97 22.03
C ASP A 479 33.51 -5.98 21.84
N GLN A 480 34.00 -5.82 20.60
CA GLN A 480 35.42 -5.59 20.35
C GLN A 480 35.81 -4.14 20.60
N LEU A 481 35.01 -3.19 20.11
CA LEU A 481 35.28 -1.75 20.30
C LEU A 481 35.37 -1.37 21.78
N ARG A 482 34.54 -1.95 22.65
CA ARG A 482 34.58 -1.67 24.10
C ARG A 482 35.87 -2.14 24.80
N LYS A 483 36.72 -2.94 24.15
CA LYS A 483 38.00 -3.34 24.76
C LYS A 483 38.99 -2.18 24.80
N GLU A 484 38.76 -1.15 24.00
CA GLU A 484 39.57 0.07 23.96
C GLU A 484 39.13 1.03 25.07
N PRO A 485 39.97 1.27 26.10
CA PRO A 485 39.58 2.10 27.24
C PRO A 485 39.20 3.53 26.86
N THR A 486 39.86 4.09 25.84
CA THR A 486 39.58 5.46 25.39
C THR A 486 38.18 5.63 24.83
N LEU A 487 37.62 4.62 24.15
CA LEU A 487 36.24 4.63 23.64
C LEU A 487 35.19 4.47 24.74
N ARG A 488 35.59 4.02 25.94
CA ARG A 488 34.71 3.88 27.10
C ARG A 488 34.66 5.13 27.99
N ALA A 489 35.47 6.15 27.70
CA ALA A 489 35.48 7.37 28.49
C ALA A 489 34.11 8.07 28.47
N SER A 490 33.48 8.18 27.30
CA SER A 490 32.15 8.78 27.16
C SER A 490 31.37 8.20 25.97
N GLY A 491 30.06 7.99 26.16
CA GLY A 491 29.16 7.42 25.15
C GLY A 491 27.88 8.22 24.98
N LEU A 492 27.46 8.42 23.72
CA LEU A 492 26.16 8.97 23.36
C LEU A 492 25.40 7.95 22.51
N GLN A 493 24.15 7.68 22.88
CA GLN A 493 23.29 6.75 22.15
C GLN A 493 21.96 7.42 21.77
N TYR A 494 21.58 7.26 20.50
CA TYR A 494 20.26 7.64 19.99
C TYR A 494 19.32 6.43 19.97
N GLY A 495 18.23 6.52 20.74
CA GLY A 495 17.27 5.45 20.90
C GLY A 495 17.77 4.33 21.83
N ARG A 496 16.84 3.68 22.54
CA ARG A 496 17.20 2.62 23.49
C ARG A 496 17.34 1.27 22.77
N HIS A 497 18.57 0.76 22.69
CA HIS A 497 18.89 -0.57 22.20
C HIS A 497 19.95 -1.24 23.09
N ARG A 498 20.13 -2.56 22.96
CA ARG A 498 21.12 -3.34 23.74
C ARG A 498 22.39 -3.71 22.98
N VAL A 499 22.60 -3.12 21.80
CA VAL A 499 23.84 -3.32 21.00
C VAL A 499 25.07 -2.81 21.76
N ALA A 500 24.92 -1.71 22.49
CA ALA A 500 25.84 -1.28 23.54
C ALA A 500 25.02 -1.02 24.81
N ALA A 501 25.56 -1.35 25.98
CA ALA A 501 24.90 -1.08 27.25
C ALA A 501 25.46 0.21 27.87
N GLY A 502 24.61 1.02 28.51
CA GLY A 502 25.05 2.27 29.14
C GLY A 502 26.17 2.07 30.18
N GLY A 503 26.18 0.94 30.89
CA GLY A 503 27.24 0.59 31.85
C GLY A 503 28.61 0.29 31.22
N TRP A 504 28.76 0.41 29.90
CA TRP A 504 30.06 0.31 29.25
C TRP A 504 30.87 1.60 29.38
N PHE A 505 30.20 2.75 29.49
CA PHE A 505 30.83 4.05 29.48
C PHE A 505 30.96 4.61 30.89
N ALA A 506 32.07 5.30 31.17
CA ALA A 506 32.24 6.03 32.43
C ALA A 506 31.26 7.21 32.53
N ASP A 507 30.92 7.80 31.39
CA ASP A 507 29.94 8.88 31.23
C ASP A 507 29.02 8.55 30.03
N PHE A 508 27.69 8.57 30.22
CA PHE A 508 26.74 8.08 29.22
C PHE A 508 25.53 8.99 29.06
N ALA A 509 25.19 9.32 27.81
CA ALA A 509 23.98 10.06 27.44
C ALA A 509 23.09 9.20 26.52
N LEU A 510 21.78 9.21 26.78
CA LEU A 510 20.76 8.56 25.95
C LEU A 510 19.75 9.60 25.47
N ILE A 511 19.56 9.71 24.15
CA ILE A 511 18.68 10.69 23.52
C ILE A 511 17.57 9.98 22.74
N HIS A 512 16.35 10.52 22.81
CA HIS A 512 15.27 10.11 21.92
C HIS A 512 15.48 10.73 20.53
N PRO A 513 15.48 9.91 19.45
CA PRO A 513 16.17 10.26 18.21
C PRO A 513 15.56 11.41 17.41
N ALA A 514 14.24 11.55 17.37
CA ALA A 514 13.60 12.52 16.51
C ALA A 514 12.56 13.37 17.24
N HIS A 515 12.50 14.65 16.87
CA HIS A 515 11.39 15.55 17.19
C HIS A 515 10.16 15.23 16.32
N ALA A 516 8.98 15.71 16.74
CA ALA A 516 7.73 15.52 15.99
C ALA A 516 7.78 16.05 14.54
N ASP A 517 8.69 16.98 14.24
CA ASP A 517 8.91 17.53 12.91
C ASP A 517 9.89 16.71 12.03
N GLY A 518 10.47 15.64 12.57
CA GLY A 518 11.46 14.81 11.90
C GLY A 518 12.89 15.38 11.93
N ARG A 519 13.23 16.30 12.84
CA ARG A 519 14.64 16.68 13.08
C ARG A 519 15.30 15.73 14.07
N LEU A 520 16.59 15.44 13.87
CA LEU A 520 17.40 14.75 14.88
C LEU A 520 17.45 15.63 16.14
N THR A 521 17.14 15.06 17.30
CA THR A 521 17.30 15.76 18.57
C THR A 521 18.77 16.14 18.76
N PRO A 522 19.11 17.40 19.08
CA PRO A 522 20.50 17.80 19.16
C PRO A 522 21.24 17.09 20.31
N PRO A 523 22.54 16.79 20.13
CA PRO A 523 23.40 16.32 21.22
C PRO A 523 23.56 17.42 22.28
N PRO A 524 24.02 17.10 23.51
CA PRO A 524 24.26 18.10 24.54
C PRO A 524 25.29 19.14 24.07
N GLU A 525 24.97 20.42 24.23
CA GLU A 525 25.82 21.52 23.76
C GLU A 525 27.24 21.43 24.33
N ASN A 526 28.24 21.73 23.49
CA ASN A 526 29.66 21.76 23.82
C ASN A 526 30.24 20.45 24.40
N ARG A 527 29.56 19.32 24.23
CA ARG A 527 30.07 18.00 24.64
C ARG A 527 30.40 17.14 23.44
N ARG A 528 31.55 16.49 23.49
CA ARG A 528 32.00 15.49 22.51
C ARG A 528 32.20 14.15 23.19
N PHE A 529 31.78 13.10 22.52
CA PHE A 529 31.76 11.74 23.04
C PHE A 529 32.81 10.88 22.34
N ALA A 530 33.47 10.01 23.09
CA ALA A 530 34.42 9.05 22.54
C ALA A 530 33.72 8.03 21.64
N MET A 531 32.44 7.73 21.91
CA MET A 531 31.61 6.87 21.07
C MET A 531 30.21 7.47 20.89
N VAL A 532 29.78 7.66 19.64
CA VAL A 532 28.42 8.08 19.28
C VAL A 532 27.75 6.94 18.52
N ILE A 533 26.57 6.53 18.97
CA ILE A 533 25.84 5.38 18.42
C ILE A 533 24.48 5.83 17.90
N CYS A 534 24.26 5.66 16.60
CA CYS A 534 23.04 6.07 15.93
C CYS A 534 22.58 4.95 14.98
N LEU A 535 21.68 4.09 15.48
CA LEU A 535 21.21 2.91 14.76
C LEU A 535 19.81 3.14 14.21
N ASP A 536 19.62 3.01 12.90
CA ASP A 536 18.30 3.00 12.27
C ASP A 536 17.48 4.31 12.44
N VAL A 537 18.17 5.41 12.82
CA VAL A 537 17.56 6.73 13.10
C VAL A 537 17.56 7.63 11.87
N LEU A 538 18.56 7.51 11.00
CA LEU A 538 18.70 8.38 9.84
C LEU A 538 17.59 8.16 8.81
N GLU A 539 16.86 7.06 8.91
CA GLU A 539 15.67 6.75 8.14
C GLU A 539 14.51 7.68 8.48
N ASP A 540 14.45 8.18 9.71
CA ASP A 540 13.29 8.93 10.23
C ASP A 540 13.48 10.46 10.15
N VAL A 541 14.72 10.92 9.95
CA VAL A 541 15.05 12.36 9.92
C VAL A 541 14.75 13.00 8.57
N ARG A 542 14.35 14.26 8.54
CA ARG A 542 14.03 14.99 7.30
C ARG A 542 15.28 15.24 6.47
N ASP A 543 16.35 15.69 7.11
CA ASP A 543 17.62 16.03 6.49
C ASP A 543 18.73 15.14 7.08
N PRO A 544 19.15 14.08 6.37
CA PRO A 544 20.20 13.18 6.83
C PRO A 544 21.56 13.89 6.84
N GLY A 545 21.80 14.88 5.98
CA GLY A 545 23.03 15.66 5.97
C GLY A 545 23.20 16.49 7.23
N ALA A 546 22.15 17.23 7.63
CA ALA A 546 22.15 18.00 8.88
C ALA A 546 22.26 17.08 10.11
N ALA A 547 21.61 15.92 10.09
CA ALA A 547 21.73 14.92 11.15
C ALA A 547 23.17 14.38 11.25
N LEU A 548 23.80 14.02 10.12
CA LEU A 548 25.19 13.57 10.08
C LEU A 548 26.16 14.65 10.58
N ALA A 549 25.95 15.91 10.22
CA ALA A 549 26.75 17.03 10.72
C ALA A 549 26.64 17.19 12.24
N ALA A 550 25.44 17.05 12.80
CA ALA A 550 25.23 17.10 14.25
C ALA A 550 25.90 15.91 14.98
N LEU A 551 25.82 14.71 14.40
CA LEU A 551 26.50 13.52 14.92
C LEU A 551 28.03 13.66 14.86
N ALA A 552 28.55 14.24 13.78
CA ALA A 552 29.96 14.54 13.63
C ALA A 552 30.44 15.54 14.70
N ALA A 553 29.70 16.64 14.90
CA ALA A 553 30.03 17.64 15.92
C ALA A 553 30.02 17.08 17.35
N ALA A 554 29.22 16.05 17.61
CA ALA A 554 29.15 15.34 18.89
C ALA A 554 30.27 14.30 19.07
N THR A 555 31.05 13.97 18.04
CA THR A 555 32.08 12.95 18.11
C THR A 555 33.42 13.59 18.48
N ALA A 556 34.13 13.01 19.46
CA ALA A 556 35.47 13.46 19.84
C ALA A 556 36.47 13.24 18.70
N GLU A 557 37.59 13.97 18.71
CA GLU A 557 38.63 13.91 17.66
C GLU A 557 39.16 12.47 17.44
N GLU A 558 39.47 11.78 18.53
CA GLU A 558 39.86 10.36 18.55
C GLU A 558 38.67 9.39 18.71
N GLY A 559 37.44 9.91 18.54
CA GLY A 559 36.20 9.19 18.76
C GLY A 559 35.70 8.42 17.55
N VAL A 560 34.64 7.63 17.76
CA VAL A 560 33.99 6.81 16.72
C VAL A 560 32.50 7.07 16.68
N LEU A 561 31.98 7.39 15.50
CA LEU A 561 30.56 7.40 15.17
C LEU A 561 30.17 6.07 14.52
N LEU A 562 29.17 5.41 15.09
CA LEU A 562 28.68 4.11 14.65
C LEU A 562 27.25 4.25 14.10
N LEU A 563 27.09 3.88 12.83
CA LEU A 563 25.83 3.99 12.07
C LEU A 563 25.35 2.63 11.60
N SER A 564 24.04 2.38 11.67
CA SER A 564 23.38 1.27 10.98
C SER A 564 22.14 1.71 10.24
N PHE A 565 21.73 0.88 9.28
CA PHE A 565 20.58 1.13 8.42
C PHE A 565 19.69 -0.13 8.35
N ARG A 566 18.38 0.02 8.52
CA ARG A 566 17.39 -1.07 8.61
C ARG A 566 17.43 -2.02 7.42
N THR A 567 17.58 -1.45 6.23
CA THR A 567 17.36 -2.15 4.96
C THR A 567 18.64 -2.58 4.25
N VAL A 568 19.82 -2.44 4.86
CA VAL A 568 21.10 -2.78 4.22
C VAL A 568 21.73 -4.01 4.90
N PRO A 569 22.08 -5.08 4.16
CA PRO A 569 22.44 -5.14 2.71
C PRO A 569 21.32 -5.54 1.72
N GLY A 570 20.05 -5.36 2.04
CA GLY A 570 19.00 -5.95 1.21
C GLY A 570 18.54 -5.15 -0.02
N ARG A 571 19.11 -3.98 -0.31
CA ARG A 571 18.80 -3.21 -1.53
C ARG A 571 20.01 -2.41 -2.01
N GLY A 572 20.11 -2.23 -3.33
CA GLY A 572 21.21 -1.48 -3.95
C GLY A 572 21.09 0.04 -3.77
N GLU A 573 19.89 0.60 -3.92
CA GLU A 573 19.65 2.06 -3.93
C GLU A 573 18.73 2.51 -2.79
N THR A 574 18.93 3.76 -2.33
CA THR A 574 18.14 4.38 -1.27
C THR A 574 16.81 4.87 -1.83
N LEU A 575 15.72 4.41 -1.22
CA LEU A 575 14.39 4.94 -1.49
C LEU A 575 14.10 6.04 -0.46
N ASP A 576 14.23 7.30 -0.86
CA ASP A 576 13.80 8.44 -0.06
C ASP A 576 12.43 8.90 -0.53
N TRP A 577 11.45 8.85 0.36
CA TRP A 577 10.09 9.28 0.07
C TRP A 577 9.92 10.79 0.27
N GLY A 578 10.82 11.46 1.01
CA GLY A 578 10.74 12.89 1.35
C GLY A 578 9.71 13.21 2.45
N PHE A 579 8.98 12.23 2.95
CA PHE A 579 7.97 12.35 4.01
C PHE A 579 7.83 11.03 4.78
N ALA A 580 7.29 11.09 5.99
CA ALA A 580 7.14 9.89 6.83
C ALA A 580 6.05 8.95 6.27
N ARG A 581 6.37 7.67 6.14
CA ARG A 581 5.48 6.62 5.68
C ARG A 581 4.30 6.44 6.65
N GLY A 582 3.11 6.26 6.08
CA GLY A 582 1.87 6.07 6.86
C GLY A 582 1.75 4.69 7.50
N ASP A 583 2.48 3.70 6.99
CA ASP A 583 2.56 2.33 7.52
C ASP A 583 3.68 2.13 8.53
N GLU A 584 4.66 3.05 8.59
CA GLU A 584 5.70 3.11 9.61
C GLU A 584 5.90 4.57 10.07
N PRO A 585 5.20 5.00 11.15
CA PRO A 585 5.22 6.39 11.60
C PRO A 585 6.64 6.90 11.85
N GLY A 586 7.03 7.93 11.11
CA GLY A 586 8.33 8.58 11.22
C GLY A 586 9.33 8.21 10.12
N CYS A 587 9.22 7.03 9.51
CA CYS A 587 10.19 6.52 8.52
C CYS A 587 10.06 7.24 7.18
N ARG A 588 11.08 7.99 6.76
CA ARG A 588 11.10 8.84 5.56
C ARG A 588 11.88 8.27 4.40
N ARG A 589 12.76 7.31 4.69
CA ARG A 589 13.56 6.62 3.68
C ARG A 589 13.92 5.22 4.13
N ALA A 590 14.26 4.39 3.16
CA ALA A 590 14.91 3.12 3.39
C ALA A 590 16.17 3.04 2.54
N PHE A 591 17.31 3.10 3.22
CA PHE A 591 18.64 3.15 2.64
C PHE A 591 19.01 1.90 1.86
N GLY A 592 19.73 2.08 0.77
CA GLY A 592 20.43 1.03 0.05
C GLY A 592 21.93 1.05 0.27
N GLU A 593 22.65 0.21 -0.46
CA GLU A 593 24.11 0.14 -0.41
C GLU A 593 24.76 1.48 -0.85
N ASP A 594 24.08 2.27 -1.68
CA ASP A 594 24.42 3.65 -2.04
C ASP A 594 24.55 4.62 -0.84
N VAL A 595 24.10 4.23 0.35
CA VAL A 595 24.30 5.02 1.57
C VAL A 595 25.77 5.25 1.88
N VAL A 596 26.67 4.35 1.47
CA VAL A 596 28.12 4.53 1.64
C VAL A 596 28.62 5.78 0.90
N GLU A 597 28.14 6.01 -0.32
CA GLU A 597 28.46 7.23 -1.09
C GLU A 597 27.80 8.47 -0.50
N THR A 598 26.60 8.32 0.07
CA THR A 598 25.93 9.39 0.82
C THR A 598 26.75 9.81 2.04
N LEU A 599 27.29 8.86 2.81
CA LEU A 599 28.16 9.15 3.95
C LEU A 599 29.43 9.89 3.52
N LYS A 600 30.10 9.44 2.45
CA LYS A 600 31.29 10.13 1.92
C LYS A 600 30.99 11.56 1.48
N ARG A 601 29.83 11.80 0.87
CA ARG A 601 29.41 13.14 0.41
C ARG A 601 29.18 14.10 1.58
N HIS A 602 28.53 13.63 2.65
CA HIS A 602 28.19 14.48 3.79
C HIS A 602 29.30 14.57 4.85
N LEU A 603 30.24 13.62 4.86
CA LEU A 603 31.36 13.55 5.80
C LEU A 603 32.70 13.41 5.03
N PRO A 604 33.08 14.39 4.21
CA PRO A 604 34.22 14.26 3.28
C PRO A 604 35.58 14.08 3.98
N ASP A 605 35.74 14.64 5.18
CA ASP A 605 36.99 14.59 5.95
C ASP A 605 37.09 13.38 6.89
N ALA A 606 36.10 12.49 6.86
CA ALA A 606 36.04 11.34 7.74
C ALA A 606 36.60 10.07 7.08
N HIS A 607 37.26 9.24 7.87
CA HIS A 607 37.60 7.88 7.51
C HIS A 607 36.41 6.94 7.78
N LEU A 608 35.95 6.26 6.73
CA LEU A 608 34.80 5.35 6.77
C LEU A 608 35.26 3.88 6.67
N THR A 609 34.90 3.07 7.67
CA THR A 609 35.04 1.62 7.64
C THR A 609 33.65 0.97 7.57
N VAL A 610 33.38 0.21 6.50
CA VAL A 610 32.14 -0.54 6.33
C VAL A 610 32.36 -1.99 6.76
N LEU A 611 31.52 -2.47 7.67
CA LEU A 611 31.55 -3.83 8.21
C LEU A 611 30.24 -4.55 7.86
N ARG A 612 30.34 -5.86 7.60
CA ARG A 612 29.20 -6.75 7.33
C ARG A 612 29.13 -7.89 8.36
N PRO A 613 28.88 -7.59 9.65
CA PRO A 613 28.79 -8.63 10.66
C PRO A 613 27.58 -9.54 10.42
N THR A 614 27.73 -10.82 10.77
CA THR A 614 26.69 -11.84 10.64
C THR A 614 26.21 -12.31 12.02
N ASP A 615 24.91 -12.52 12.20
CA ASP A 615 24.37 -13.05 13.45
C ASP A 615 24.89 -14.49 13.73
N PRO A 616 25.46 -14.78 14.91
CA PRO A 616 26.06 -16.09 15.19
C PRO A 616 25.05 -17.24 15.22
N HIS A 617 23.77 -16.93 15.47
CA HIS A 617 22.72 -17.93 15.50
C HIS A 617 22.05 -18.09 14.13
N ALA A 618 21.62 -16.98 13.55
CA ALA A 618 20.72 -16.99 12.41
C ALA A 618 21.43 -16.80 11.06
N GLY A 619 22.73 -16.50 11.06
CA GLY A 619 23.53 -16.34 9.85
C GLY A 619 23.13 -15.13 9.00
N SER A 620 22.28 -14.23 9.51
CA SER A 620 21.85 -13.04 8.80
C SER A 620 22.90 -11.95 8.87
N GLU A 621 23.30 -11.42 7.71
CA GLU A 621 24.20 -10.28 7.58
C GLU A 621 23.46 -8.95 7.87
N THR A 622 24.18 -7.97 8.42
CA THR A 622 23.75 -6.57 8.48
C THR A 622 24.93 -5.68 8.11
N MET A 623 24.67 -4.46 7.63
CA MET A 623 25.72 -3.48 7.43
C MET A 623 25.87 -2.56 8.66
N LEU A 624 27.13 -2.25 8.99
CA LEU A 624 27.50 -1.28 10.01
C LEU A 624 28.60 -0.37 9.47
N CYS A 625 28.48 0.94 9.67
CA CYS A 625 29.47 1.92 9.25
C CYS A 625 30.12 2.53 10.49
N LEU A 626 31.46 2.45 10.58
CA LEU A 626 32.26 3.16 11.56
C LEU A 626 32.89 4.37 10.90
N VAL A 627 32.74 5.53 11.52
CA VAL A 627 33.22 6.82 11.04
C VAL A 627 34.13 7.42 12.10
N THR A 628 35.31 7.89 11.71
CA THR A 628 36.23 8.61 12.60
C THR A 628 37.00 9.67 11.82
N TRP A 629 37.39 10.75 12.49
CA TRP A 629 38.20 11.83 11.91
C TRP A 629 39.69 11.71 12.23
N SER A 630 40.07 10.73 13.05
CA SER A 630 41.47 10.45 13.35
C SER A 630 42.02 9.34 12.46
N ALA A 631 43.11 9.64 11.75
CA ALA A 631 43.85 8.65 10.97
C ALA A 631 44.41 7.53 11.86
N ALA A 632 44.86 7.87 13.07
CA ALA A 632 45.35 6.90 14.05
C ALA A 632 44.24 5.97 14.52
N ARG A 633 43.05 6.52 14.81
CA ARG A 633 41.87 5.73 15.17
C ARG A 633 41.42 4.83 14.02
N HIS A 634 41.41 5.34 12.79
CA HIS A 634 41.04 4.55 11.63
C HIS A 634 42.00 3.37 11.41
N ALA A 635 43.31 3.62 11.47
CA ALA A 635 44.33 2.56 11.36
C ALA A 635 44.14 1.50 12.47
N TRP A 636 43.85 1.94 13.70
CA TRP A 636 43.53 1.03 14.79
C TRP A 636 42.29 0.18 14.50
N ILE A 637 41.18 0.78 14.03
CA ILE A 637 39.93 0.07 13.68
C ILE A 637 40.20 -1.02 12.63
N VAL A 638 40.95 -0.68 11.58
CA VAL A 638 41.31 -1.63 10.51
C VAL A 638 42.17 -2.77 11.06
N ALA A 639 43.11 -2.48 11.96
CA ALA A 639 44.00 -3.48 12.56
C ALA A 639 43.29 -4.45 13.53
N GLN A 640 42.15 -4.06 14.13
CA GLN A 640 41.42 -4.90 15.09
C GLN A 640 40.77 -6.15 14.46
N GLY A 641 40.66 -6.24 13.13
CA GLY A 641 40.03 -7.39 12.47
C GLY A 641 38.57 -7.58 12.90
N LEU A 642 37.82 -6.47 12.93
CA LEU A 642 36.43 -6.47 13.42
C LEU A 642 35.53 -7.44 12.64
N PRO A 643 34.51 -8.04 13.28
CA PRO A 643 33.57 -8.95 12.64
C PRO A 643 32.95 -8.34 11.38
N GLY A 644 33.07 -9.03 10.25
CA GLY A 644 32.55 -8.56 8.96
C GLY A 644 33.41 -7.53 8.23
N GLY A 645 34.62 -7.23 8.71
CA GLY A 645 35.62 -6.45 7.97
C GLY A 645 36.28 -7.30 6.87
N ALA A 646 36.77 -6.64 5.81
CA ALA A 646 37.60 -7.29 4.81
C ALA A 646 38.83 -7.89 5.51
N LYS A 647 39.06 -9.20 5.37
CA LYS A 647 40.32 -9.80 5.80
C LYS A 647 41.42 -9.13 4.97
N SER A 648 42.35 -8.43 5.61
CA SER A 648 43.64 -8.15 4.99
C SER A 648 44.17 -9.50 4.49
N ALA A 649 44.29 -9.65 3.17
CA ALA A 649 45.23 -10.62 2.64
C ALA A 649 46.58 -10.20 3.24
N ALA A 650 47.17 -11.08 4.05
CA ALA A 650 48.54 -10.89 4.48
C ALA A 650 49.44 -10.82 3.23
N PRO A 651 50.56 -10.07 3.28
CA PRO A 651 51.47 -9.92 2.14
C PRO A 651 52.00 -11.26 1.61
#